data_AF-A0A8B9EBV0-F1
#
_entry.id   AF-A0A8B9EBV0-F1
#
_cell.length_a   1.000
_cell.length_b   1.000
_cell.length_c   1.000
_cell.angle_alpha   90.00
_cell.angle_beta   90.00
_cell.angle_gamma   90.00
#
_symmetry.space_group_name_H-M   'P 1'
#
loop_
_entity.id
_entity.type
_entity.pdbx_description
1 polymer ?
#
loop_
_entity_poly.entity_id
_entity_poly.type
_entity_poly.pdbx_seq_one_letter_code
_entity_poly.pdbx_strand_id
1 'polypeptide(L)'
;MALVSGISLDPEAAIGVTKRLPPKWVDGADEIQYDIARVKQKMKELASLHDKHLNRPTLDDSSDEERAIEITTQEITQLFHRCQRAVQVLQSKSRSCTEQEARVLRNVVSSLAQSLQDLSTNFRHAQSDYLKRMKNREERSKHFFDTSVPLMDDGEDDTLYDRGFTDDQLALVEQNTLLVEEREREIRQIVQSISDLNEIFRDLGAMIVEQGTVLDRIDYNVEQSCIKTEEGLKQLHKIWQSALSTLNPNPTDSCPLYLNYATVAALPSRVSRHNSPSAAQFITRLVRNCLPGGVNRCIVMVCERSEVFASACALARAFPLFTHRSSASRRTEKKTVTVEFFLVGQNNGPIEVATLKCLASATEGVRLAARIVDTPCNEMNTDNFLEEIKKVGKDLGITPTIIRDEELKERGFGGIYGVGKAALHPPALAVLSHTPDGATQTIAWVGKGIVYDTGGLSIKGKTTMPGMKRDCGGAAAILGAFKATVKQGFKDNLHAVFCLAENAVGPRATRPDDIHVLYSGKTVEINNTDAEGRLILADGVAYACKDLGADIILDMATLTGAQGIATGKYHAAVLTNNEEWEKACVKAGRNCGDLVHPLVYCPELHFSEFTSAVADMKNSVADRDNTPSSCAGLFIASHIGFDWPGVWVHVDIAAPVHAGERATGYGVALLLSLFGGASEDPLLNMVSPLGCNGDSPPDDMERDSKRRRLI
;
A
#
# COMPACT_ATOMS: atom_id res chain seq x y z
N MET A 1 27.82 11.43 0.77
CA MET A 1 29.09 10.90 0.25
C MET A 1 28.92 9.41 -0.02
N ALA A 2 29.53 8.94 -1.09
CA ALA A 2 29.14 7.79 -1.92
C ALA A 2 29.60 6.40 -1.44
N LEU A 3 28.89 5.37 -1.95
CA LEU A 3 29.30 4.04 -2.49
C LEU A 3 28.18 3.01 -2.16
N VAL A 4 27.21 2.65 -3.04
CA VAL A 4 27.18 2.00 -4.37
C VAL A 4 27.28 0.45 -4.35
N SER A 5 26.30 -0.15 -5.06
CA SER A 5 26.19 -1.51 -5.65
C SER A 5 25.47 -2.57 -4.79
N GLY A 6 24.39 -3.21 -5.27
CA GLY A 6 23.73 -3.09 -6.55
C GLY A 6 22.40 -3.82 -6.60
N ILE A 7 21.44 -3.22 -7.30
CA ILE A 7 20.39 -3.90 -8.06
C ILE A 7 20.21 -3.03 -9.32
N SER A 8 20.60 -3.58 -10.46
CA SER A 8 20.31 -3.00 -11.77
C SER A 8 18.80 -3.09 -12.01
N LEU A 9 18.09 -2.02 -11.69
CA LEU A 9 16.73 -1.79 -12.18
C LEU A 9 16.85 -0.91 -13.41
N ASP A 10 17.02 -1.57 -14.55
CA ASP A 10 16.95 -0.97 -15.86
C ASP A 10 15.53 -0.38 -16.03
N PRO A 11 15.34 0.95 -16.04
CA PRO A 11 14.01 1.57 -16.08
C PRO A 11 13.30 1.34 -17.42
N GLU A 12 14.01 0.86 -18.43
CA GLU A 12 13.49 0.63 -19.78
C GLU A 12 12.77 -0.71 -19.95
N ALA A 13 12.95 -1.67 -19.04
CA ALA A 13 12.31 -3.00 -19.18
C ALA A 13 10.85 -3.06 -18.68
N ALA A 14 10.37 -2.05 -17.94
CA ALA A 14 9.03 -2.04 -17.34
C ALA A 14 7.97 -1.26 -18.14
N ILE A 15 8.37 -0.61 -19.23
CA ILE A 15 7.45 0.04 -20.15
C ILE A 15 7.49 -0.76 -21.43
N GLY A 16 6.44 -1.52 -21.71
CA GLY A 16 6.24 -2.15 -23.01
C GLY A 16 6.14 -1.05 -24.08
N VAL A 17 7.29 -0.59 -24.58
CA VAL A 17 7.38 0.27 -25.75
C VAL A 17 7.03 -0.63 -26.93
N THR A 18 5.74 -0.78 -27.19
CA THR A 18 5.27 -1.05 -28.54
C THR A 18 5.98 -0.01 -29.42
N LYS A 19 6.85 -0.44 -30.33
CA LYS A 19 7.38 0.41 -31.40
C LYS A 19 6.19 0.91 -32.22
N ARG A 20 5.51 1.94 -31.74
CA ARG A 20 4.52 2.68 -32.50
C ARG A 20 5.31 3.46 -33.53
N LEU A 21 4.93 3.26 -34.80
CA LEU A 21 5.43 4.08 -35.89
C LEU A 21 5.25 5.55 -35.50
N PRO A 22 6.24 6.42 -35.80
CA PRO A 22 6.12 7.84 -35.51
C PRO A 22 4.81 8.38 -36.11
N PRO A 23 4.13 9.30 -35.42
CA PRO A 23 2.90 9.88 -35.93
C PRO A 23 3.08 10.43 -37.35
N LYS A 24 2.10 10.21 -38.24
CA LYS A 24 2.17 10.60 -39.67
C LYS A 24 2.39 12.11 -39.92
N TRP A 25 2.31 12.94 -38.89
CA TRP A 25 2.60 14.37 -38.98
C TRP A 25 4.10 14.69 -38.81
N VAL A 26 4.90 13.77 -38.26
CA VAL A 26 6.36 13.93 -38.08
C VAL A 26 7.05 14.10 -39.43
N ASP A 27 6.71 13.26 -40.42
CA ASP A 27 7.23 13.38 -41.78
C ASP A 27 6.97 14.77 -42.39
N GLY A 28 5.82 15.38 -42.07
CA GLY A 28 5.48 16.73 -42.52
C GLY A 28 6.25 17.83 -41.79
N ALA A 29 6.62 17.62 -40.52
CA ALA A 29 7.49 18.54 -39.78
C ALA A 29 8.93 18.49 -40.31
N ASP A 30 9.44 17.30 -40.63
CA ASP A 30 10.77 17.09 -41.20
C ASP A 30 10.87 17.71 -42.61
N GLU A 31 9.83 17.60 -43.43
CA GLU A 31 9.75 18.26 -44.75
C GLU A 31 9.86 19.80 -44.61
N ILE A 32 9.15 20.40 -43.65
CA ILE A 32 9.21 21.84 -43.40
C ILE A 32 10.61 22.25 -42.91
N GLN A 33 11.24 21.47 -42.02
CA GLN A 33 12.60 21.75 -41.56
C GLN A 33 13.62 21.66 -42.71
N TYR A 34 13.44 20.70 -43.62
CA TYR A 34 14.26 20.58 -44.82
C TYR A 34 14.12 21.80 -45.74
N ASP A 35 12.89 22.24 -46.02
CA ASP A 35 12.66 23.43 -46.84
C ASP A 35 13.20 24.71 -46.15
N ILE A 36 13.08 24.82 -44.82
CA ILE A 36 13.71 25.91 -44.03
C ILE A 36 15.23 25.92 -44.20
N ALA A 37 15.88 24.76 -44.18
CA ALA A 37 17.34 24.66 -44.40
C ALA A 37 17.71 25.07 -45.82
N ARG A 38 16.90 24.70 -46.81
CA ARG A 38 17.07 25.10 -48.21
C ARG A 38 16.92 26.60 -48.42
N VAL A 39 15.94 27.24 -47.75
CA VAL A 39 15.79 28.70 -47.74
C VAL A 39 17.06 29.36 -47.18
N LYS A 40 17.59 28.89 -46.05
CA LYS A 40 18.85 29.41 -45.47
C LYS A 40 20.02 29.33 -46.45
N GLN A 41 20.14 28.22 -47.17
CA GLN A 41 21.21 28.03 -48.16
C GLN A 41 21.06 29.00 -49.33
N LYS A 42 19.85 29.09 -49.91
CA LYS A 42 19.54 30.00 -51.01
C LYS A 42 19.72 31.47 -50.65
N MET A 43 19.39 31.86 -49.42
CA MET A 43 19.66 33.21 -48.92
C MET A 43 21.15 33.54 -48.85
N LYS A 44 22.03 32.57 -48.54
CA LYS A 44 23.49 32.76 -48.61
C LYS A 44 23.99 32.88 -50.05
N GLU A 45 23.47 32.06 -50.96
CA GLU A 45 23.76 32.15 -52.40
C GLU A 45 23.37 33.54 -52.93
N LEU A 46 22.18 34.01 -52.58
CA LEU A 46 21.69 35.33 -52.94
C LEU A 46 22.54 36.47 -52.37
N ALA A 47 22.98 36.36 -51.11
CA ALA A 47 23.88 37.35 -50.51
C ALA A 47 25.23 37.44 -51.26
N SER A 48 25.76 36.31 -51.72
CA SER A 48 26.97 36.28 -52.54
C SER A 48 26.75 36.90 -53.93
N LEU A 49 25.58 36.68 -54.54
CA LEU A 49 25.22 37.30 -55.82
C LEU A 49 25.03 38.82 -55.67
N HIS A 50 24.34 39.26 -54.61
CA HIS A 50 24.18 40.68 -54.28
C HIS A 50 25.53 41.39 -54.11
N ASP A 51 26.48 40.79 -53.39
CA ASP A 51 27.81 41.37 -53.19
C ASP A 51 28.63 41.41 -54.48
N LYS A 52 28.56 40.36 -55.30
CA LYS A 52 29.21 40.31 -56.61
C LYS A 52 28.66 41.38 -57.56
N HIS A 53 27.34 41.56 -57.57
CA HIS A 53 26.66 42.54 -58.41
C HIS A 53 26.94 43.99 -57.99
N LEU A 54 26.98 44.25 -56.68
CA LEU A 54 27.29 45.58 -56.13
C LEU A 54 28.74 46.02 -56.39
N ASN A 55 29.69 45.08 -56.48
CA ASN A 55 31.13 45.36 -56.64
C ASN A 55 31.63 45.35 -58.10
N ARG A 56 30.73 45.29 -59.09
CA ARG A 56 31.05 45.21 -60.53
C ARG A 56 31.52 46.56 -61.14
N PRO A 57 32.56 46.59 -62.02
CA PRO A 57 32.93 47.77 -62.82
C PRO A 57 31.85 48.17 -63.85
N THR A 58 31.71 49.46 -64.14
CA THR A 58 30.62 50.08 -64.93
C THR A 58 30.58 49.78 -66.45
N LEU A 59 31.45 48.91 -66.99
CA LEU A 59 31.62 48.70 -68.44
C LEU A 59 31.50 47.24 -68.89
N ASP A 60 30.93 46.37 -68.05
CA ASP A 60 30.74 44.95 -68.36
C ASP A 60 29.23 44.64 -68.28
N ASP A 61 28.61 44.39 -69.45
CA ASP A 61 27.17 44.12 -69.62
C ASP A 61 26.96 42.63 -69.94
N SER A 62 27.05 41.77 -68.91
CA SER A 62 26.53 40.41 -69.00
C SER A 62 25.23 40.28 -68.20
N SER A 63 24.10 40.06 -68.89
CA SER A 63 22.75 39.87 -68.35
C SER A 63 22.55 38.62 -67.48
N ASP A 64 23.58 37.78 -67.36
CA ASP A 64 23.47 36.46 -66.74
C ASP A 64 23.41 36.51 -65.19
N GLU A 65 24.05 37.50 -64.56
CA GLU A 65 24.09 37.61 -63.09
C GLU A 65 22.81 38.25 -62.52
N GLU A 66 22.25 39.22 -63.23
CA GLU A 66 20.96 39.85 -62.91
C GLU A 66 19.82 38.82 -62.98
N ARG A 67 19.82 38.02 -64.06
CA ARG A 67 18.89 36.91 -64.22
C ARG A 67 19.06 35.85 -63.13
N ALA A 68 20.28 35.60 -62.66
CA ALA A 68 20.54 34.68 -61.55
C ALA A 68 20.00 35.20 -60.21
N ILE A 69 20.08 36.51 -59.95
CA ILE A 69 19.49 37.16 -58.76
C ILE A 69 17.97 37.08 -58.81
N GLU A 70 17.35 37.34 -59.96
CA GLU A 70 15.90 37.24 -60.14
C GLU A 70 15.40 35.81 -59.89
N ILE A 71 16.03 34.82 -60.52
CA ILE A 71 15.69 33.40 -60.34
C ILE A 71 15.84 32.99 -58.88
N THR A 72 16.95 33.34 -58.23
CA THR A 72 17.20 32.95 -56.83
C THR A 72 16.23 33.63 -55.86
N THR A 73 15.85 34.88 -56.12
CA THR A 73 14.85 35.62 -55.33
C THR A 73 13.46 34.99 -55.47
N GLN A 74 13.05 34.64 -56.69
CA GLN A 74 11.79 33.94 -56.95
C GLN A 74 11.77 32.54 -56.30
N GLU A 75 12.87 31.78 -56.38
CA GLU A 75 13.00 30.47 -55.72
C GLU A 75 12.82 30.57 -54.20
N ILE A 76 13.43 31.57 -53.56
CA ILE A 76 13.30 31.78 -52.11
C ILE A 76 11.85 32.13 -51.74
N THR A 77 11.20 33.03 -52.48
CA THR A 77 9.80 33.40 -52.25
C THR A 77 8.84 32.22 -52.43
N GLN A 78 9.08 31.36 -53.43
CA GLN A 78 8.33 30.12 -53.62
C GLN A 78 8.53 29.14 -52.45
N LEU A 79 9.76 28.99 -51.96
CA LEU A 79 10.04 28.15 -50.78
C LEU A 79 9.36 28.68 -49.52
N PHE A 80 9.32 30.00 -49.30
CA PHE A 80 8.56 30.60 -48.19
C PHE A 80 7.06 30.28 -48.27
N HIS A 81 6.44 30.40 -49.45
CA HIS A 81 5.04 30.01 -49.65
C HIS A 81 4.80 28.51 -49.44
N ARG A 82 5.74 27.65 -49.87
CA ARG A 82 5.67 26.21 -49.65
C ARG A 82 5.71 25.88 -48.15
N CYS A 83 6.66 26.46 -47.41
CA CYS A 83 6.75 26.31 -45.96
C CYS A 83 5.48 26.80 -45.26
N GLN A 84 4.95 27.97 -45.65
CA GLN A 84 3.71 28.52 -45.08
C GLN A 84 2.53 27.56 -45.26
N ARG A 85 2.29 27.07 -46.48
CA ARG A 85 1.20 26.13 -46.76
C ARG A 85 1.37 24.83 -45.99
N ALA A 86 2.60 24.30 -45.93
CA ALA A 86 2.90 23.09 -45.18
C ALA A 86 2.63 23.25 -43.67
N VAL A 87 3.01 24.39 -43.08
CA VAL A 87 2.71 24.72 -41.67
C VAL A 87 1.20 24.81 -41.41
N GLN A 88 0.43 25.45 -42.31
CA GLN A 88 -1.04 25.52 -42.20
C GLN A 88 -1.71 24.15 -42.33
N VAL A 89 -1.25 23.32 -43.26
CA VAL A 89 -1.74 21.94 -43.43
C VAL A 89 -1.43 21.11 -42.18
N LEU A 90 -0.23 21.25 -41.62
CA LEU A 90 0.19 20.58 -40.39
C LEU A 90 -0.68 20.99 -39.20
N GLN A 91 -1.02 22.28 -39.09
CA GLN A 91 -1.94 22.80 -38.07
C GLN A 91 -3.36 22.21 -38.20
N SER A 92 -3.88 22.06 -39.42
CA SER A 92 -5.22 21.49 -39.65
C SER A 92 -5.34 20.02 -39.20
N LYS A 93 -4.24 19.26 -39.27
CA LYS A 93 -4.18 17.85 -38.83
C LYS A 93 -4.34 17.68 -37.32
N SER A 94 -4.16 18.74 -36.52
CA SER A 94 -4.38 18.72 -35.06
C SER A 94 -5.79 18.31 -34.64
N ARG A 95 -6.80 18.52 -35.51
CA ARG A 95 -8.19 18.13 -35.26
C ARG A 95 -8.44 16.62 -35.33
N SER A 96 -7.50 15.85 -35.89
CA SER A 96 -7.63 14.41 -36.12
C SER A 96 -6.78 13.54 -35.19
N CYS A 97 -6.01 14.16 -34.28
CA CYS A 97 -5.08 13.48 -33.37
C CYS A 97 -5.70 13.26 -31.97
N THR A 98 -5.10 12.36 -31.19
CA THR A 98 -5.42 12.22 -29.76
C THR A 98 -5.06 13.50 -29.00
N GLU A 99 -5.68 13.74 -27.83
CA GLU A 99 -5.52 15.01 -27.10
C GLU A 99 -4.05 15.33 -26.73
N GLN A 100 -3.25 14.31 -26.40
CA GLN A 100 -1.81 14.45 -26.13
C GLN A 100 -1.01 14.75 -27.40
N GLU A 101 -1.25 14.01 -28.50
CA GLU A 101 -0.56 14.25 -29.78
C GLU A 101 -0.91 15.62 -30.37
N ALA A 102 -2.15 16.08 -30.19
CA ALA A 102 -2.59 17.41 -30.61
C ALA A 102 -1.92 18.55 -29.82
N ARG A 103 -1.49 18.31 -28.57
CA ARG A 103 -0.70 19.29 -27.80
C ARG A 103 0.73 19.38 -28.33
N VAL A 104 1.39 18.24 -28.56
CA VAL A 104 2.75 18.18 -29.10
C VAL A 104 2.81 18.81 -30.50
N LEU A 105 1.87 18.46 -31.37
CA LEU A 105 1.77 19.00 -32.73
C LEU A 105 1.62 20.52 -32.75
N ARG A 106 0.82 21.10 -31.84
CA ARG A 106 0.67 22.58 -31.74
C ARG A 106 1.98 23.27 -31.36
N ASN A 107 2.76 22.69 -30.44
CA ASN A 107 4.07 23.22 -30.06
C ASN A 107 5.07 23.17 -31.23
N VAL A 108 5.08 22.06 -31.98
CA VAL A 108 5.94 21.90 -33.17
C VAL A 108 5.57 22.91 -34.26
N VAL A 109 4.28 23.10 -34.54
CA VAL A 109 3.78 24.10 -35.51
C VAL A 109 4.21 25.51 -35.11
N SER A 110 4.13 25.86 -33.82
CA SER A 110 4.55 27.18 -33.32
C SER A 110 6.06 27.41 -33.48
N SER A 111 6.90 26.42 -33.15
CA SER A 111 8.36 26.50 -33.32
C SER A 111 8.78 26.65 -34.79
N LEU A 112 8.12 25.91 -35.69
CA LEU A 112 8.38 26.01 -37.14
C LEU A 112 7.93 27.38 -37.68
N ALA A 113 6.78 27.89 -37.23
CA ALA A 113 6.29 29.22 -37.59
C ALA A 113 7.25 30.33 -37.14
N GLN A 114 7.78 30.25 -35.91
CA GLN A 114 8.76 31.21 -35.40
C GLN A 114 10.06 31.17 -36.22
N SER A 115 10.58 29.97 -36.51
CA SER A 115 11.79 29.80 -37.32
C SER A 115 11.63 30.39 -38.73
N LEU A 116 10.47 30.19 -39.35
CA LEU A 116 10.13 30.75 -40.66
C LEU A 116 9.99 32.28 -40.61
N GLN A 117 9.41 32.80 -39.54
CA GLN A 117 9.28 34.24 -39.30
C GLN A 117 10.64 34.92 -39.17
N ASP A 118 11.56 34.36 -38.38
CA ASP A 118 12.92 34.89 -38.21
C ASP A 118 13.72 34.84 -39.53
N LEU A 119 13.50 33.83 -40.37
CA LEU A 119 14.10 33.75 -41.70
C LEU A 119 13.56 34.82 -42.65
N SER A 120 12.24 35.02 -42.62
CA SER A 120 11.56 36.01 -43.45
C SER A 120 11.97 37.44 -43.09
N THR A 121 12.14 37.76 -41.80
CA THR A 121 12.63 39.08 -41.37
C THR A 121 14.07 39.31 -41.82
N ASN A 122 14.95 38.32 -41.65
CA ASN A 122 16.32 38.39 -42.14
C ASN A 122 16.39 38.55 -43.67
N PHE A 123 15.53 37.86 -44.42
CA PHE A 123 15.45 38.00 -45.88
C PHE A 123 14.99 39.40 -46.30
N ARG A 124 13.94 39.93 -45.66
CA ARG A 124 13.44 41.29 -45.93
C ARG A 124 14.47 42.36 -45.60
N HIS A 125 15.20 42.21 -44.50
CA HIS A 125 16.32 43.11 -44.16
C HIS A 125 17.42 43.05 -45.23
N ALA A 126 17.85 41.86 -45.63
CA ALA A 126 18.86 41.69 -46.67
C ALA A 126 18.43 42.29 -48.03
N GLN A 127 17.17 42.11 -48.42
CA GLN A 127 16.59 42.69 -49.64
C GLN A 127 16.45 44.22 -49.55
N SER A 128 16.01 44.74 -48.41
CA SER A 128 15.89 46.19 -48.18
C SER A 128 17.26 46.87 -48.22
N ASP A 129 18.28 46.25 -47.61
CA ASP A 129 19.65 46.76 -47.61
C ASP A 129 20.27 46.71 -49.00
N TYR A 130 20.01 45.65 -49.77
CA TYR A 130 20.39 45.57 -51.18
C TYR A 130 19.74 46.68 -52.02
N LEU A 131 18.43 46.87 -51.88
CA LEU A 131 17.67 47.91 -52.61
C LEU A 131 18.14 49.33 -52.26
N LYS A 132 18.47 49.60 -50.99
CA LYS A 132 19.07 50.89 -50.57
C LYS A 132 20.44 51.11 -51.21
N ARG A 133 21.28 50.07 -51.26
CA ARG A 133 22.62 50.15 -51.88
C ARG A 133 22.53 50.35 -53.40
N MET A 134 21.56 49.73 -54.05
CA MET A 134 21.28 49.92 -55.47
C MET A 134 20.82 51.35 -55.78
N LYS A 135 19.84 51.89 -55.04
CA LYS A 135 19.39 53.29 -55.20
C LYS A 135 20.51 54.30 -54.97
N ASN A 136 21.33 54.10 -53.92
CA ASN A 136 22.48 54.97 -53.65
C ASN A 136 23.54 54.93 -54.77
N ARG A 137 23.66 53.82 -55.51
CA ARG A 137 24.53 53.71 -56.69
C ARG A 137 23.94 54.45 -57.88
N GLU A 138 22.63 54.35 -58.08
CA GLU A 138 21.90 55.02 -59.17
C GLU A 138 21.92 56.55 -59.01
N GLU A 139 21.68 57.07 -57.80
CA GLU A 139 21.77 58.51 -57.48
C GLU A 139 23.18 59.07 -57.73
N ARG A 140 24.23 58.30 -57.41
CA ARG A 140 25.63 58.68 -57.72
C ARG A 140 25.91 58.67 -59.23
N SER A 141 25.29 57.77 -59.99
CA SER A 141 25.43 57.73 -61.45
C SER A 141 24.68 58.86 -62.15
N LYS A 142 23.48 59.24 -61.67
CA LYS A 142 22.71 60.39 -62.17
C LYS A 142 23.48 61.70 -61.96
N HIS A 143 24.10 61.90 -60.79
CA HIS A 143 24.93 63.08 -60.52
C HIS A 143 26.19 63.22 -61.40
N PHE A 144 26.73 62.13 -61.94
CA PHE A 144 27.91 62.18 -62.82
C PHE A 144 27.56 62.65 -64.25
N PHE A 145 26.30 62.47 -64.69
CA PHE A 145 25.84 62.84 -66.03
C PHE A 145 25.04 64.16 -66.08
N ASP A 146 24.47 64.61 -64.96
CA ASP A 146 23.68 65.87 -64.89
C ASP A 146 24.55 67.15 -64.86
N THR A 147 25.88 67.03 -64.95
CA THR A 147 26.78 68.21 -64.99
C THR A 147 27.08 68.63 -66.42
N SER A 148 26.07 69.08 -67.16
CA SER A 148 26.27 69.87 -68.38
C SER A 148 25.37 71.11 -68.39
N VAL A 149 26.01 72.23 -68.01
CA VAL A 149 25.70 73.65 -68.28
C VAL A 149 24.51 74.29 -67.53
N PRO A 150 24.75 75.23 -66.59
CA PRO A 150 23.73 76.17 -66.11
C PRO A 150 23.65 77.40 -67.01
N LEU A 151 22.47 77.65 -67.62
CA LEU A 151 22.12 78.93 -68.24
C LEU A 151 21.31 79.75 -67.22
N MET A 152 21.88 80.88 -66.81
CA MET A 152 21.15 82.02 -66.27
C MET A 152 20.49 82.76 -67.44
N ASP A 153 19.20 83.09 -67.36
CA ASP A 153 18.68 84.46 -67.59
C ASP A 153 17.18 84.55 -67.28
N ASP A 154 16.78 85.75 -66.85
CA ASP A 154 15.42 86.23 -66.59
C ASP A 154 14.61 86.43 -67.89
N GLY A 155 13.28 86.52 -67.75
CA GLY A 155 12.45 87.33 -68.66
C GLY A 155 11.49 86.57 -69.58
N GLU A 156 10.31 87.15 -69.71
CA GLU A 156 9.09 86.63 -70.31
C GLU A 156 9.11 86.45 -71.84
N ASP A 157 8.22 85.54 -72.26
CA ASP A 157 7.42 85.53 -73.48
C ASP A 157 7.84 84.65 -74.69
N ASP A 158 6.79 84.22 -75.37
CA ASP A 158 6.55 82.91 -75.97
C ASP A 158 7.04 82.72 -77.43
N THR A 159 7.15 81.45 -77.81
CA THR A 159 7.19 80.85 -79.17
C THR A 159 8.52 80.60 -79.93
N LEU A 160 8.64 79.31 -80.33
CA LEU A 160 9.07 78.77 -81.63
C LEU A 160 10.48 78.11 -81.77
N TYR A 161 10.47 76.77 -81.68
CA TYR A 161 11.25 75.73 -82.39
C TYR A 161 12.81 75.75 -82.47
N ASP A 162 13.35 74.62 -81.99
CA ASP A 162 14.29 73.72 -82.68
C ASP A 162 15.80 74.06 -82.72
N ARG A 163 16.54 73.39 -81.83
CA ARG A 163 17.87 72.84 -82.13
C ARG A 163 17.96 71.43 -81.57
N GLY A 164 17.71 70.45 -82.44
CA GLY A 164 17.88 69.02 -82.16
C GLY A 164 19.28 68.64 -81.67
N PHE A 165 19.29 67.60 -80.83
CA PHE A 165 20.46 66.81 -80.47
C PHE A 165 21.13 66.25 -81.74
N THR A 166 22.46 66.15 -81.77
CA THR A 166 23.16 65.39 -82.83
C THR A 166 22.74 63.91 -82.76
N ASP A 167 22.62 63.23 -83.91
CA ASP A 167 22.15 61.82 -83.99
C ASP A 167 22.90 60.86 -83.04
N ASP A 168 24.19 61.09 -82.76
CA ASP A 168 24.98 60.30 -81.80
C ASP A 168 24.59 60.54 -80.32
N GLN A 169 24.08 61.74 -79.98
CA GLN A 169 23.60 62.06 -78.62
C GLN A 169 22.19 61.51 -78.37
N LEU A 170 21.34 61.49 -79.40
CA LEU A 170 20.00 60.89 -79.33
C LEU A 170 20.07 59.38 -79.11
N ALA A 171 20.96 58.67 -79.82
CA ALA A 171 21.18 57.24 -79.63
C ALA A 171 21.71 56.89 -78.22
N LEU A 172 22.58 57.73 -77.66
CA LEU A 172 23.13 57.51 -76.31
C LEU A 172 22.10 57.78 -75.21
N VAL A 173 21.24 58.79 -75.38
CA VAL A 173 20.13 59.08 -74.47
C VAL A 173 19.08 57.97 -74.54
N GLU A 174 18.75 57.50 -75.75
CA GLU A 174 17.78 56.42 -75.96
C GLU A 174 18.26 55.07 -75.39
N GLN A 175 19.56 54.76 -75.52
CA GLN A 175 20.17 53.58 -74.89
C GLN A 175 20.21 53.69 -73.36
N ASN A 176 20.46 54.89 -72.81
CA ASN A 176 20.44 55.12 -71.36
C ASN A 176 19.01 55.11 -70.77
N THR A 177 18.00 55.61 -71.47
CA THR A 177 16.59 55.55 -71.02
C THR A 177 16.10 54.11 -70.95
N LEU A 178 16.50 53.25 -71.89
CA LEU A 178 16.19 51.81 -71.85
C LEU A 178 16.82 51.11 -70.64
N LEU A 179 18.08 51.40 -70.31
CA LEU A 179 18.76 50.84 -69.14
C LEU A 179 18.14 51.31 -67.80
N VAL A 180 17.66 52.55 -67.74
CA VAL A 180 16.95 53.07 -66.55
C VAL A 180 15.58 52.41 -66.41
N GLU A 181 14.84 52.23 -67.50
CA GLU A 181 13.55 51.52 -67.47
C GLU A 181 13.67 50.05 -67.06
N GLU A 182 14.73 49.37 -67.47
CA GLU A 182 15.01 47.98 -67.09
C GLU A 182 15.31 47.87 -65.59
N ARG A 183 16.17 48.75 -65.05
CA ARG A 183 16.47 48.82 -63.61
C ARG A 183 15.28 49.25 -62.75
N GLU A 184 14.43 50.16 -63.24
CA GLU A 184 13.18 50.49 -62.54
C GLU A 184 12.23 49.30 -62.44
N ARG A 185 12.18 48.45 -63.48
CA ARG A 185 11.36 47.23 -63.47
C ARG A 185 11.83 46.24 -62.40
N GLU A 186 13.14 46.10 -62.22
CA GLU A 186 13.74 45.27 -61.16
C GLU A 186 13.41 45.75 -59.76
N ILE A 187 13.55 47.07 -59.52
CA ILE A 187 13.21 47.67 -58.22
C ILE A 187 11.74 47.41 -57.89
N ARG A 188 10.83 47.53 -58.88
CA ARG A 188 9.41 47.24 -58.68
C ARG A 188 9.17 45.76 -58.35
N GLN A 189 9.89 44.82 -58.97
CA GLN A 189 9.77 43.40 -58.66
C GLN A 189 10.27 43.04 -57.25
N ILE A 190 11.40 43.61 -56.80
CA ILE A 190 11.92 43.38 -55.44
C ILE A 190 10.93 43.93 -54.40
N VAL A 191 10.35 45.11 -54.65
CA VAL A 191 9.32 45.69 -53.78
C VAL A 191 8.07 44.81 -53.72
N GLN A 192 7.65 44.23 -54.85
CA GLN A 192 6.53 43.28 -54.88
C GLN A 192 6.82 42.03 -54.04
N SER A 193 8.02 41.44 -54.19
CA SER A 193 8.43 40.27 -53.38
C SER A 193 8.44 40.56 -51.87
N ILE A 194 8.83 41.77 -51.46
CA ILE A 194 8.79 42.20 -50.06
C ILE A 194 7.34 42.35 -49.56
N SER A 195 6.44 42.87 -50.41
CA SER A 195 5.02 43.02 -50.12
C SER A 195 4.32 41.66 -49.95
N ASP A 196 4.58 40.71 -50.86
CA ASP A 196 3.98 39.37 -50.81
C ASP A 196 4.39 38.62 -49.53
N LEU A 197 5.65 38.79 -49.08
CA LEU A 197 6.15 38.25 -47.80
C LEU A 197 5.51 38.87 -46.56
N ASN A 198 5.01 40.11 -46.63
CA ASN A 198 4.32 40.76 -45.51
C ASN A 198 2.94 40.14 -45.24
N GLU A 199 2.23 39.67 -46.27
CA GLU A 199 0.95 38.98 -46.09
C GLU A 199 1.14 37.63 -45.40
N ILE A 200 2.13 36.84 -45.83
CA ILE A 200 2.52 35.56 -45.21
C ILE A 200 2.77 35.72 -43.70
N PHE A 201 3.42 36.82 -43.32
CA PHE A 201 3.82 37.12 -41.94
C PHE A 201 2.63 37.46 -41.03
N ARG A 202 1.63 38.19 -41.53
CA ARG A 202 0.47 38.61 -40.72
C ARG A 202 -0.31 37.39 -40.22
N ASP A 203 -0.40 36.34 -41.03
CA ASP A 203 -1.06 35.09 -40.70
C ASP A 203 -0.25 34.22 -39.72
N LEU A 204 1.07 34.11 -39.92
CA LEU A 204 1.96 33.36 -39.02
C LEU A 204 2.06 34.02 -37.63
N GLY A 205 2.09 35.35 -37.57
CA GLY A 205 2.14 36.11 -36.32
C GLY A 205 0.88 35.94 -35.46
N ALA A 206 -0.30 35.89 -36.09
CA ALA A 206 -1.55 35.64 -35.38
C ALA A 206 -1.56 34.25 -34.69
N MET A 207 -1.01 33.23 -35.35
CA MET A 207 -0.94 31.87 -34.83
C MET A 207 0.01 31.73 -33.63
N ILE A 208 1.11 32.48 -33.61
CA ILE A 208 2.10 32.46 -32.51
C ILE A 208 1.55 33.15 -31.26
N VAL A 209 0.86 34.29 -31.43
CA VAL A 209 0.23 35.04 -30.32
C VAL A 209 -0.86 34.20 -29.63
N GLU A 210 -1.66 33.46 -30.39
CA GLU A 210 -2.72 32.61 -29.84
C GLU A 210 -2.17 31.49 -28.94
N GLN A 211 -1.04 30.85 -29.30
CA GLN A 211 -0.42 29.81 -28.48
C GLN A 211 0.36 30.36 -27.26
N GLY A 212 1.00 31.53 -27.38
CA GLY A 212 1.67 32.19 -26.24
C GLY A 212 0.75 32.39 -25.04
N THR A 213 -0.50 32.81 -25.29
CA THR A 213 -1.51 32.97 -24.24
C THR A 213 -1.93 31.67 -23.55
N VAL A 214 -1.73 30.50 -24.19
CA VAL A 214 -2.01 29.19 -23.61
C VAL A 214 -0.86 28.73 -22.70
N LEU A 215 0.39 29.03 -23.07
CA LEU A 215 1.57 28.74 -22.26
C LEU A 215 1.60 29.58 -20.98
N ASP A 216 1.32 30.90 -21.08
CA ASP A 216 1.25 31.79 -19.91
C ASP A 216 0.18 31.33 -18.90
N ARG A 217 -0.92 30.73 -19.39
CA ARG A 217 -1.97 30.15 -18.54
C ARG A 217 -1.51 28.88 -17.83
N ILE A 218 -0.64 28.08 -18.43
CA ILE A 218 -0.11 26.87 -17.79
C ILE A 218 0.84 27.27 -16.67
N ASP A 219 1.77 28.19 -16.93
CA ASP A 219 2.72 28.66 -15.92
C ASP A 219 1.99 29.32 -14.74
N TYR A 220 1.01 30.19 -15.03
CA TYR A 220 0.14 30.75 -14.00
C TYR A 220 -0.62 29.68 -13.21
N ASN A 221 -1.18 28.67 -13.87
CA ASN A 221 -1.92 27.60 -13.18
C ASN A 221 -1.01 26.71 -12.33
N VAL A 222 0.22 26.43 -12.78
CA VAL A 222 1.21 25.65 -12.03
C VAL A 222 1.68 26.44 -10.81
N GLU A 223 2.01 27.72 -10.98
CA GLU A 223 2.41 28.61 -9.90
C GLU A 223 1.28 28.79 -8.87
N GLN A 224 0.05 29.04 -9.33
CA GLN A 224 -1.12 29.10 -8.46
C GLN A 224 -1.39 27.78 -7.74
N SER A 225 -1.14 26.63 -8.39
CA SER A 225 -1.28 25.32 -7.75
C SER A 225 -0.22 25.12 -6.67
N CYS A 226 1.02 25.55 -6.91
CA CYS A 226 2.10 25.50 -5.92
C CYS A 226 1.75 26.37 -4.70
N ILE A 227 1.37 27.63 -4.93
CA ILE A 227 0.97 28.58 -3.87
C ILE A 227 -0.21 28.03 -3.07
N LYS A 228 -1.25 27.51 -3.74
CA LYS A 228 -2.42 26.91 -3.06
C LYS A 228 -2.05 25.66 -2.27
N THR A 229 -1.08 24.86 -2.74
CA THR A 229 -0.60 23.67 -2.04
C THR A 229 0.19 24.05 -0.79
N GLU A 230 1.07 25.05 -0.88
CA GLU A 230 1.80 25.58 0.29
C GLU A 230 0.86 26.19 1.33
N GLU A 231 -0.12 26.98 0.89
CA GLU A 231 -1.13 27.56 1.79
C GLU A 231 -2.00 26.47 2.43
N GLY A 232 -2.38 25.45 1.66
CA GLY A 232 -3.06 24.27 2.17
C GLY A 232 -2.25 23.53 3.24
N LEU A 233 -0.93 23.40 3.06
CA LEU A 233 -0.03 22.80 4.04
C LEU A 233 0.00 23.60 5.36
N LYS A 234 0.09 24.93 5.29
CA LYS A 234 0.05 25.81 6.47
C LYS A 234 -1.27 25.68 7.22
N GLN A 235 -2.39 25.66 6.50
CA GLN A 235 -3.71 25.47 7.09
C GLN A 235 -3.84 24.09 7.76
N LEU A 236 -3.37 23.03 7.10
CA LEU A 236 -3.32 21.68 7.68
C LEU A 236 -2.49 21.64 8.96
N HIS A 237 -1.34 22.30 8.99
CA HIS A 237 -0.52 22.38 10.20
C HIS A 237 -1.26 23.08 11.35
N LYS A 238 -1.97 24.18 11.07
CA LYS A 238 -2.77 24.89 12.08
C LYS A 238 -3.93 24.02 12.60
N ILE A 239 -4.64 23.31 11.71
CA ILE A 239 -5.70 22.37 12.08
C ILE A 239 -5.15 21.25 12.95
N TRP A 240 -4.00 20.69 12.58
CA TRP A 240 -3.32 19.64 13.35
C TRP A 240 -3.00 20.10 14.77
N GLN A 241 -2.39 21.28 14.94
CA GLN A 241 -2.10 21.84 16.26
C GLN A 241 -3.37 22.09 17.08
N SER A 242 -4.42 22.60 16.44
CA SER A 242 -5.72 22.80 17.10
C SER A 242 -6.33 21.47 17.56
N ALA A 243 -6.33 20.44 16.70
CA ALA A 243 -6.85 19.11 17.02
C ALA A 243 -6.07 18.47 18.17
N LEU A 244 -4.73 18.59 18.17
CA LEU A 244 -3.90 18.16 19.29
C LEU A 244 -4.27 18.89 20.58
N SER A 245 -4.48 20.20 20.56
CA SER A 245 -4.82 20.95 21.78
C SER A 245 -6.14 20.50 22.42
N THR A 246 -7.09 20.00 21.62
CA THR A 246 -8.40 19.55 22.09
C THR A 246 -8.44 18.10 22.58
N LEU A 247 -7.53 17.23 22.10
CA LEU A 247 -7.55 15.80 22.44
C LEU A 247 -7.23 15.55 23.91
N ASN A 248 -8.12 14.80 24.60
CA ASN A 248 -7.90 14.39 25.99
C ASN A 248 -7.70 12.85 26.14
N PRO A 249 -6.49 12.36 26.45
CA PRO A 249 -6.16 10.93 26.47
C PRO A 249 -6.67 10.15 27.70
N ASN A 250 -7.85 10.47 28.25
CA ASN A 250 -8.39 9.81 29.45
C ASN A 250 -9.88 9.39 29.29
N PRO A 251 -10.18 8.10 29.01
CA PRO A 251 -9.23 7.05 28.63
C PRO A 251 -8.77 7.18 27.18
N THR A 252 -9.62 7.67 26.27
CA THR A 252 -9.30 7.89 24.85
C THR A 252 -10.16 9.02 24.31
N ASP A 253 -9.67 9.70 23.30
CA ASP A 253 -10.43 10.73 22.58
C ASP A 253 -10.06 10.72 21.09
N SER A 254 -10.92 11.25 20.23
CA SER A 254 -10.68 11.29 18.79
C SER A 254 -11.21 12.58 18.18
N CYS A 255 -10.41 13.19 17.31
CA CYS A 255 -10.75 14.41 16.58
C CYS A 255 -10.77 14.09 15.08
N PRO A 256 -11.94 14.16 14.41
CA PRO A 256 -11.99 14.03 12.97
C PRO A 256 -11.28 15.22 12.30
N LEU A 257 -10.52 14.91 11.27
CA LEU A 257 -9.80 15.86 10.45
C LEU A 257 -10.44 15.88 9.06
N TYR A 258 -10.56 17.07 8.47
CA TYR A 258 -10.96 17.27 7.08
C TYR A 258 -12.20 16.47 6.64
N LEU A 259 -13.40 16.97 6.96
CA LEU A 259 -14.69 16.39 6.55
C LEU A 259 -14.83 14.86 6.85
N ASN A 260 -14.21 14.38 7.93
CA ASN A 260 -14.15 12.96 8.34
C ASN A 260 -13.39 12.03 7.38
N TYR A 261 -12.56 12.55 6.47
CA TYR A 261 -11.67 11.72 5.64
C TYR A 261 -10.42 11.27 6.40
N ALA A 262 -10.03 12.00 7.44
CA ALA A 262 -8.97 11.62 8.37
C ALA A 262 -9.49 11.73 9.80
N THR A 263 -8.86 11.05 10.74
CA THR A 263 -9.17 11.17 12.16
C THR A 263 -7.89 10.92 12.92
N VAL A 264 -7.63 11.74 13.94
CA VAL A 264 -6.55 11.51 14.90
C VAL A 264 -7.17 11.09 16.21
N ALA A 265 -6.68 10.03 16.81
CA ALA A 265 -7.14 9.57 18.11
C ALA A 265 -5.98 9.43 19.10
N ALA A 266 -6.27 9.74 20.37
CA ALA A 266 -5.32 9.66 21.46
C ALA A 266 -5.56 8.40 22.29
N LEU A 267 -4.49 7.65 22.52
CA LEU A 267 -4.49 6.47 23.39
C LEU A 267 -4.31 6.88 24.87
N PRO A 268 -4.68 6.01 25.83
CA PRO A 268 -4.54 6.32 27.25
C PRO A 268 -3.10 6.69 27.62
N SER A 269 -2.95 7.78 28.36
CA SER A 269 -1.65 8.24 28.87
C SER A 269 -1.12 7.35 30.01
N ARG A 270 -2.03 6.71 30.76
CA ARG A 270 -1.71 5.81 31.87
C ARG A 270 -2.46 4.49 31.71
N VAL A 271 -1.79 3.40 32.06
CA VAL A 271 -2.37 2.05 32.11
C VAL A 271 -2.04 1.42 33.46
N SER A 272 -2.91 0.56 33.97
CA SER A 272 -2.66 -0.15 35.24
C SER A 272 -1.56 -1.21 35.08
N ARG A 273 -1.00 -1.66 36.21
CA ARG A 273 0.07 -2.67 36.23
C ARG A 273 -0.29 -3.99 35.52
N HIS A 274 -1.58 -4.35 35.49
CA HIS A 274 -2.09 -5.57 34.87
C HIS A 274 -2.48 -5.39 33.40
N ASN A 275 -2.36 -4.19 32.86
CA ASN A 275 -2.68 -3.90 31.47
C ASN A 275 -1.40 -3.83 30.62
N SER A 276 -1.57 -3.99 29.31
CA SER A 276 -0.48 -3.86 28.35
C SER A 276 -0.05 -2.38 28.27
N PRO A 277 1.26 -2.10 28.26
CA PRO A 277 1.79 -0.77 27.97
C PRO A 277 1.17 -0.15 26.72
N SER A 278 1.05 -0.93 25.64
CA SER A 278 0.52 -0.53 24.33
C SER A 278 -0.93 -0.07 24.31
N ALA A 279 -1.70 -0.34 25.38
CA ALA A 279 -3.13 -0.10 25.41
C ALA A 279 -3.91 -0.74 24.23
N ALA A 280 -3.45 -1.91 23.76
CA ALA A 280 -3.97 -2.66 22.61
C ALA A 280 -5.51 -2.71 22.46
N GLN A 281 -6.23 -2.88 23.57
CA GLN A 281 -7.70 -2.95 23.56
C GLN A 281 -8.34 -1.64 23.06
N PHE A 282 -7.73 -0.50 23.39
CA PHE A 282 -8.19 0.82 22.95
C PHE A 282 -7.90 1.06 21.47
N ILE A 283 -6.75 0.58 20.96
CA ILE A 283 -6.42 0.63 19.53
C ILE A 283 -7.53 -0.04 18.71
N THR A 284 -7.90 -1.28 19.07
CA THR A 284 -8.96 -2.03 18.37
C THR A 284 -10.29 -1.25 18.38
N ARG A 285 -10.65 -0.67 19.53
CA ARG A 285 -11.89 0.08 19.70
C ARG A 285 -11.91 1.37 18.87
N LEU A 286 -10.83 2.15 18.91
CA LEU A 286 -10.70 3.40 18.16
C LEU A 286 -10.78 3.13 16.66
N VAL A 287 -10.03 2.15 16.16
CA VAL A 287 -10.01 1.81 14.74
C VAL A 287 -11.40 1.34 14.27
N ARG A 288 -12.14 0.57 15.08
CA ARG A 288 -13.51 0.16 14.71
C ARG A 288 -14.51 1.32 14.67
N ASN A 289 -14.32 2.35 15.50
CA ASN A 289 -15.28 3.44 15.65
C ASN A 289 -14.96 4.65 14.77
N CYS A 290 -13.68 4.95 14.59
CA CYS A 290 -13.19 6.18 13.99
C CYS A 290 -12.74 6.02 12.54
N LEU A 291 -12.44 4.79 12.10
CA LEU A 291 -11.88 4.58 10.76
C LEU A 291 -12.92 4.88 9.66
N PRO A 292 -12.67 5.85 8.77
CA PRO A 292 -13.62 6.24 7.74
C PRO A 292 -13.99 5.10 6.77
N GLY A 293 -15.12 5.28 6.08
CA GLY A 293 -15.50 4.43 4.95
C GLY A 293 -14.47 4.53 3.82
N GLY A 294 -14.37 3.50 2.97
CA GLY A 294 -13.43 3.47 1.85
C GLY A 294 -12.86 2.09 1.56
N VAL A 295 -12.34 1.94 0.33
CA VAL A 295 -11.70 0.72 -0.19
C VAL A 295 -10.24 0.64 0.24
N ASN A 296 -9.50 1.75 0.10
CA ASN A 296 -8.13 1.90 0.56
C ASN A 296 -8.12 2.70 1.85
N ARG A 297 -7.49 2.17 2.89
CA ARG A 297 -7.40 2.79 4.21
C ARG A 297 -5.95 2.82 4.65
N CYS A 298 -5.50 3.95 5.15
CA CYS A 298 -4.18 4.09 5.75
C CYS A 298 -4.35 4.34 7.26
N ILE A 299 -3.58 3.65 8.08
CA ILE A 299 -3.51 3.83 9.53
C ILE A 299 -2.06 4.14 9.87
N VAL A 300 -1.82 5.25 10.54
CA VAL A 300 -0.47 5.65 10.99
C VAL A 300 -0.41 5.49 12.50
N MET A 301 0.27 4.45 12.96
CA MET A 301 0.43 4.16 14.38
C MET A 301 1.72 4.79 14.91
N VAL A 302 1.61 5.73 15.85
CA VAL A 302 2.76 6.36 16.51
C VAL A 302 3.04 5.66 17.83
N CYS A 303 4.11 4.86 17.89
CA CYS A 303 4.45 4.09 19.09
C CYS A 303 5.96 3.82 19.24
N GLU A 304 6.34 3.29 20.40
CA GLU A 304 7.69 2.78 20.61
C GLU A 304 7.86 1.40 19.98
N ARG A 305 9.10 1.02 19.65
CA ARG A 305 9.42 -0.26 19.01
C ARG A 305 8.90 -1.48 19.80
N SER A 306 8.93 -1.40 21.13
CA SER A 306 8.42 -2.44 22.04
C SER A 306 6.91 -2.67 21.94
N GLU A 307 6.14 -1.68 21.47
CA GLU A 307 4.68 -1.73 21.39
C GLU A 307 4.16 -2.14 20.01
N VAL A 308 5.04 -2.25 19.00
CA VAL A 308 4.69 -2.54 17.60
C VAL A 308 3.94 -3.85 17.47
N PHE A 309 4.43 -4.91 18.13
CA PHE A 309 3.83 -6.25 18.04
C PHE A 309 2.39 -6.26 18.57
N ALA A 310 2.17 -5.73 19.78
CA ALA A 310 0.84 -5.63 20.37
C ALA A 310 -0.11 -4.73 19.55
N SER A 311 0.41 -3.62 19.02
CA SER A 311 -0.36 -2.68 18.21
C SER A 311 -0.78 -3.29 16.87
N ALA A 312 0.10 -4.03 16.20
CA ALA A 312 -0.21 -4.76 14.98
C ALA A 312 -1.30 -5.82 15.21
N CYS A 313 -1.16 -6.61 16.27
CA CYS A 313 -2.17 -7.60 16.65
C CYS A 313 -3.51 -6.93 16.92
N ALA A 314 -3.55 -5.84 17.70
CA ALA A 314 -4.76 -5.07 17.97
C ALA A 314 -5.44 -4.53 16.69
N LEU A 315 -4.64 -3.99 15.77
CA LEU A 315 -5.14 -3.52 14.47
C LEU A 315 -5.80 -4.65 13.68
N ALA A 316 -5.21 -5.84 13.66
CA ALA A 316 -5.77 -6.99 12.97
C ALA A 316 -7.16 -7.39 13.50
N ARG A 317 -7.38 -7.30 14.82
CA ARG A 317 -8.67 -7.58 15.48
C ARG A 317 -9.79 -6.63 15.03
N ALA A 318 -9.45 -5.43 14.55
CA ALA A 318 -10.42 -4.46 14.06
C ALA A 318 -11.03 -4.85 12.69
N PHE A 319 -10.46 -5.82 11.98
CA PHE A 319 -10.85 -6.21 10.62
C PHE A 319 -11.30 -7.67 10.51
N PRO A 320 -12.52 -8.00 11.00
CA PRO A 320 -13.06 -9.36 10.96
C PRO A 320 -13.23 -9.85 9.52
N LEU A 321 -12.93 -11.14 9.31
CA LEU A 321 -13.05 -11.79 7.99
C LEU A 321 -14.46 -12.34 7.74
N PHE A 322 -15.13 -12.87 8.77
CA PHE A 322 -16.40 -13.57 8.60
C PHE A 322 -17.60 -12.61 8.52
N THR A 323 -18.40 -12.73 7.47
CA THR A 323 -19.71 -12.06 7.36
C THR A 323 -20.63 -12.72 6.33
N HIS A 324 -21.91 -12.88 6.69
CA HIS A 324 -23.01 -13.24 5.78
C HIS A 324 -24.00 -12.09 5.54
N ARG A 325 -23.59 -10.83 5.79
CA ARG A 325 -24.48 -9.69 5.53
C ARG A 325 -24.66 -9.51 4.01
N SER A 326 -25.90 -9.48 3.54
CA SER A 326 -26.23 -9.36 2.10
C SER A 326 -25.71 -8.09 1.43
N SER A 327 -25.43 -7.02 2.19
CA SER A 327 -24.79 -5.80 1.66
C SER A 327 -23.26 -5.93 1.56
N ALA A 328 -22.64 -6.84 2.32
CA ALA A 328 -21.23 -7.14 2.23
C ALA A 328 -20.92 -8.04 1.03
N SER A 329 -21.82 -8.97 0.68
CA SER A 329 -21.68 -9.79 -0.54
C SER A 329 -21.84 -9.01 -1.85
N ARG A 330 -22.44 -7.81 -1.82
CA ARG A 330 -22.48 -6.89 -2.97
C ARG A 330 -21.18 -6.10 -3.19
N ARG A 331 -20.27 -6.07 -2.21
CA ARG A 331 -18.97 -5.38 -2.33
C ARG A 331 -17.93 -6.39 -2.83
N THR A 332 -17.80 -6.48 -4.15
CA THR A 332 -16.79 -7.28 -4.85
C THR A 332 -15.37 -6.70 -4.75
N GLU A 333 -15.23 -5.46 -4.28
CA GLU A 333 -13.92 -4.79 -4.18
C GLU A 333 -13.15 -5.24 -2.95
N LYS A 334 -11.92 -5.73 -3.17
CA LYS A 334 -10.94 -6.01 -2.12
C LYS A 334 -10.62 -4.73 -1.38
N LYS A 335 -10.85 -4.72 -0.06
CA LYS A 335 -10.41 -3.62 0.81
C LYS A 335 -8.95 -3.82 1.17
N THR A 336 -8.15 -2.78 0.96
CA THR A 336 -6.74 -2.76 1.33
C THR A 336 -6.58 -1.85 2.54
N VAL A 337 -5.96 -2.37 3.60
CA VAL A 337 -5.60 -1.61 4.78
C VAL A 337 -4.09 -1.58 4.85
N THR A 338 -3.51 -0.39 4.71
CA THR A 338 -2.09 -0.14 4.88
C THR A 338 -1.88 0.37 6.30
N VAL A 339 -0.95 -0.24 7.03
CA VAL A 339 -0.55 0.18 8.37
C VAL A 339 0.89 0.66 8.31
N GLU A 340 1.12 1.90 8.72
CA GLU A 340 2.44 2.50 8.85
C GLU A 340 2.77 2.69 10.32
N PHE A 341 3.93 2.20 10.75
CA PHE A 341 4.43 2.41 12.10
C PHE A 341 5.44 3.56 12.11
N PHE A 342 5.09 4.63 12.81
CA PHE A 342 5.99 5.76 13.05
C PHE A 342 6.65 5.59 14.42
N LEU A 343 7.90 5.12 14.41
CA LEU A 343 8.61 4.78 15.65
C LEU A 343 9.18 6.02 16.34
N VAL A 344 8.92 6.13 17.64
CA VAL A 344 9.44 7.18 18.52
C VAL A 344 10.31 6.59 19.63
N GLY A 345 11.22 7.38 20.19
CA GLY A 345 12.09 6.97 21.31
C GLY A 345 13.50 6.55 20.89
N GLN A 346 14.23 5.93 21.83
CA GLN A 346 15.53 5.32 21.58
C GLN A 346 15.27 4.03 20.78
N ASN A 347 15.78 3.92 19.54
CA ASN A 347 15.48 2.87 18.52
C ASN A 347 14.36 3.18 17.51
N ASN A 348 14.33 4.41 16.99
CA ASN A 348 13.44 4.88 15.92
C ASN A 348 13.92 4.58 14.48
N GLY A 349 14.92 3.71 14.31
CA GLY A 349 15.36 3.26 12.99
C GLY A 349 14.26 2.48 12.24
N PRO A 350 14.42 2.23 10.92
CA PRO A 350 13.44 1.47 10.15
C PRO A 350 13.26 0.05 10.71
N ILE A 351 12.08 -0.53 10.47
CA ILE A 351 11.78 -1.93 10.78
C ILE A 351 12.29 -2.79 9.62
N GLU A 352 12.98 -3.88 9.93
CA GLU A 352 13.48 -4.81 8.92
C GLU A 352 12.34 -5.54 8.21
N VAL A 353 12.57 -5.93 6.95
CA VAL A 353 11.57 -6.64 6.14
C VAL A 353 11.17 -7.98 6.78
N ALA A 354 12.10 -8.68 7.45
CA ALA A 354 11.82 -9.90 8.19
C ALA A 354 10.78 -9.66 9.31
N THR A 355 10.98 -8.62 10.12
CA THR A 355 10.02 -8.23 11.15
C THR A 355 8.64 -7.88 10.58
N LEU A 356 8.56 -7.21 9.43
CA LEU A 356 7.28 -6.95 8.77
C LEU A 356 6.57 -8.25 8.33
N LYS A 357 7.32 -9.26 7.87
CA LYS A 357 6.77 -10.60 7.56
C LYS A 357 6.28 -11.33 8.80
N CYS A 358 6.98 -11.18 9.94
CA CYS A 358 6.52 -11.70 11.22
C CYS A 358 5.20 -11.05 11.64
N LEU A 359 5.10 -9.71 11.60
CA LEU A 359 3.86 -8.98 11.89
C LEU A 359 2.72 -9.42 10.96
N ALA A 360 2.98 -9.57 9.65
CA ALA A 360 1.98 -10.07 8.71
C ALA A 360 1.51 -11.49 9.09
N SER A 361 2.42 -12.39 9.43
CA SER A 361 2.09 -13.76 9.85
C SER A 361 1.27 -13.79 11.15
N ALA A 362 1.64 -12.97 12.14
CA ALA A 362 0.91 -12.85 13.40
C ALA A 362 -0.52 -12.30 13.18
N THR A 363 -0.66 -11.24 12.38
CA THR A 363 -1.97 -10.63 12.09
C THR A 363 -2.87 -11.52 11.24
N GLU A 364 -2.31 -12.30 10.31
CA GLU A 364 -3.01 -13.37 9.60
C GLU A 364 -3.51 -14.45 10.56
N GLY A 365 -2.66 -14.89 11.51
CA GLY A 365 -3.02 -15.87 12.55
C GLY A 365 -4.17 -15.38 13.43
N VAL A 366 -4.10 -14.14 13.92
CA VAL A 366 -5.17 -13.51 14.73
C VAL A 366 -6.49 -13.49 13.96
N ARG A 367 -6.46 -13.07 12.69
CA ARG A 367 -7.67 -12.99 11.85
C ARG A 367 -8.19 -14.37 11.45
N LEU A 368 -7.32 -15.35 11.27
CA LEU A 368 -7.68 -16.74 11.05
C LEU A 368 -8.45 -17.30 12.25
N ALA A 369 -7.89 -17.17 13.45
CA ALA A 369 -8.53 -17.61 14.69
C ALA A 369 -9.90 -16.92 14.86
N ALA A 370 -9.95 -15.59 14.71
CA ALA A 370 -11.19 -14.84 14.80
C ALA A 370 -12.24 -15.27 13.75
N ARG A 371 -11.82 -15.57 12.51
CA ARG A 371 -12.73 -16.07 11.46
C ARG A 371 -13.37 -17.38 11.86
N ILE A 372 -12.57 -18.34 12.32
CA ILE A 372 -13.06 -19.68 12.71
C ILE A 372 -14.10 -19.53 13.82
N VAL A 373 -13.78 -18.79 14.88
CA VAL A 373 -14.66 -18.54 16.03
C VAL A 373 -15.94 -17.77 15.65
N ASP A 374 -15.88 -16.86 14.68
CA ASP A 374 -17.07 -16.14 14.20
C ASP A 374 -17.94 -16.97 13.24
N THR A 375 -17.41 -18.03 12.62
CA THR A 375 -18.14 -18.87 11.65
C THR A 375 -19.17 -19.72 12.41
N PRO A 376 -20.44 -19.78 11.98
CA PRO A 376 -21.46 -20.56 12.67
C PRO A 376 -21.23 -22.07 12.48
N CYS A 377 -21.69 -22.88 13.42
CA CYS A 377 -21.41 -24.33 13.46
C CYS A 377 -21.95 -25.12 12.26
N ASN A 378 -22.97 -24.62 11.56
CA ASN A 378 -23.46 -25.22 10.31
C ASN A 378 -22.46 -25.08 9.13
N GLU A 379 -21.46 -24.20 9.24
CA GLU A 379 -20.36 -24.01 8.28
C GLU A 379 -18.97 -24.33 8.87
N MET A 380 -18.89 -24.41 10.21
CA MET A 380 -17.70 -24.76 10.97
C MET A 380 -18.02 -25.90 11.93
N ASN A 381 -18.31 -27.08 11.38
CA ASN A 381 -18.38 -28.33 12.13
C ASN A 381 -16.98 -28.99 12.23
N THR A 382 -16.88 -30.18 12.84
CA THR A 382 -15.60 -30.88 13.01
C THR A 382 -14.90 -31.18 11.68
N ASP A 383 -15.65 -31.53 10.64
CA ASP A 383 -15.09 -31.80 9.30
C ASP A 383 -14.51 -30.54 8.67
N ASN A 384 -15.24 -29.43 8.74
CA ASN A 384 -14.77 -28.15 8.22
C ASN A 384 -13.56 -27.63 9.00
N PHE A 385 -13.51 -27.84 10.32
CA PHE A 385 -12.32 -27.50 11.11
C PHE A 385 -11.11 -28.36 10.70
N LEU A 386 -11.28 -29.66 10.48
CA LEU A 386 -10.22 -30.53 9.95
C LEU A 386 -9.70 -30.03 8.59
N GLU A 387 -10.58 -29.53 7.72
CA GLU A 387 -10.15 -28.90 6.47
C GLU A 387 -9.35 -27.61 6.69
N GLU A 388 -9.65 -26.81 7.71
CA GLU A 388 -8.80 -25.66 8.08
C GLU A 388 -7.42 -26.11 8.58
N ILE A 389 -7.36 -27.18 9.38
CA ILE A 389 -6.08 -27.77 9.84
C ILE A 389 -5.27 -28.28 8.64
N LYS A 390 -5.90 -28.99 7.69
CA LYS A 390 -5.24 -29.47 6.47
C LYS A 390 -4.75 -28.33 5.58
N LYS A 391 -5.51 -27.24 5.45
CA LYS A 391 -5.06 -26.05 4.71
C LYS A 391 -3.80 -25.45 5.34
N VAL A 392 -3.78 -25.29 6.66
CA VAL A 392 -2.59 -24.81 7.38
C VAL A 392 -1.42 -25.79 7.24
N GLY A 393 -1.67 -27.09 7.39
CA GLY A 393 -0.65 -28.12 7.17
C GLY A 393 -0.05 -28.02 5.76
N LYS A 394 -0.87 -27.92 4.72
CA LYS A 394 -0.43 -27.74 3.33
C LYS A 394 0.41 -26.48 3.14
N ASP A 395 -0.01 -25.35 3.73
CA ASP A 395 0.74 -24.09 3.67
C ASP A 395 2.13 -24.19 4.31
N LEU A 396 2.30 -25.09 5.29
CA LEU A 396 3.55 -25.33 6.02
C LEU A 396 4.35 -26.54 5.51
N GLY A 397 3.79 -27.34 4.59
CA GLY A 397 4.39 -28.62 4.18
C GLY A 397 4.25 -29.74 5.22
N ILE A 398 3.32 -29.63 6.17
CA ILE A 398 3.06 -30.60 7.24
C ILE A 398 1.80 -31.40 6.94
N THR A 399 1.89 -32.73 6.96
CA THR A 399 0.71 -33.61 6.86
C THR A 399 0.14 -33.85 8.26
N PRO A 400 -1.12 -33.50 8.54
CA PRO A 400 -1.71 -33.74 9.85
C PRO A 400 -1.96 -35.23 10.10
N THR A 401 -1.65 -35.70 11.31
CA THR A 401 -2.15 -36.97 11.83
C THR A 401 -3.58 -36.78 12.32
N ILE A 402 -4.51 -37.63 11.91
CA ILE A 402 -5.93 -37.53 12.27
C ILE A 402 -6.42 -38.88 12.79
N ILE A 403 -6.97 -38.89 14.01
CA ILE A 403 -7.63 -40.03 14.66
C ILE A 403 -9.10 -39.65 14.77
N ARG A 404 -10.02 -40.41 14.17
CA ARG A 404 -11.42 -39.96 14.01
C ARG A 404 -12.44 -41.04 14.32
N ASP A 405 -13.56 -40.63 14.89
CA ASP A 405 -14.75 -41.45 15.14
C ASP A 405 -14.44 -42.76 15.91
N GLU A 406 -14.76 -43.94 15.36
CA GLU A 406 -14.52 -45.22 16.03
C GLU A 406 -13.02 -45.49 16.29
N GLU A 407 -12.10 -44.92 15.51
CA GLU A 407 -10.66 -45.07 15.80
C GLU A 407 -10.29 -44.43 17.15
N LEU A 408 -10.94 -43.33 17.53
CA LEU A 408 -10.74 -42.72 18.86
C LEU A 408 -11.14 -43.71 19.95
N LYS A 409 -12.28 -44.36 19.81
CA LYS A 409 -12.80 -45.33 20.77
C LYS A 409 -11.90 -46.56 20.85
N GLU A 410 -11.48 -47.12 19.71
CA GLU A 410 -10.58 -48.27 19.65
C GLU A 410 -9.22 -48.00 20.28
N ARG A 411 -8.72 -46.77 20.13
CA ARG A 411 -7.46 -46.32 20.72
C ARG A 411 -7.58 -45.79 22.16
N GLY A 412 -8.76 -45.82 22.76
CA GLY A 412 -8.98 -45.46 24.16
C GLY A 412 -9.16 -43.96 24.45
N PHE A 413 -9.44 -43.12 23.44
CA PHE A 413 -9.78 -41.70 23.60
C PHE A 413 -11.23 -41.52 24.06
N GLY A 414 -11.58 -42.08 25.21
CA GLY A 414 -12.96 -42.11 25.70
C GLY A 414 -13.52 -40.74 26.06
N GLY A 415 -12.69 -39.75 26.39
CA GLY A 415 -13.13 -38.37 26.62
C GLY A 415 -13.61 -37.71 25.32
N ILE A 416 -12.76 -37.65 24.30
CA ILE A 416 -13.08 -37.04 22.99
C ILE A 416 -14.25 -37.79 22.32
N TYR A 417 -14.16 -39.11 22.23
CA TYR A 417 -15.21 -39.94 21.63
C TYR A 417 -16.52 -39.82 22.42
N GLY A 418 -16.46 -39.91 23.74
CA GLY A 418 -17.63 -39.83 24.62
C GLY A 418 -18.40 -38.52 24.47
N VAL A 419 -17.69 -37.40 24.35
CA VAL A 419 -18.30 -36.08 24.13
C VAL A 419 -18.93 -35.98 22.73
N GLY A 420 -18.21 -36.38 21.68
CA GLY A 420 -18.64 -36.12 20.29
C GLY A 420 -19.54 -37.17 19.65
N LYS A 421 -19.69 -38.38 20.22
CA LYS A 421 -20.43 -39.51 19.59
C LYS A 421 -21.90 -39.24 19.25
N ALA A 422 -22.52 -38.21 19.82
CA ALA A 422 -23.90 -37.84 19.53
C ALA A 422 -24.07 -36.95 18.31
N ALA A 423 -23.01 -36.28 17.87
CA ALA A 423 -23.05 -35.33 16.77
C ALA A 423 -23.21 -36.01 15.41
N LEU A 424 -23.68 -35.24 14.43
CA LEU A 424 -23.74 -35.66 13.03
C LEU A 424 -22.33 -35.78 12.42
N HIS A 425 -21.48 -34.79 12.71
CA HIS A 425 -20.09 -34.77 12.27
C HIS A 425 -19.21 -35.39 13.37
N PRO A 426 -18.52 -36.51 13.10
CA PRO A 426 -17.78 -37.25 14.13
C PRO A 426 -16.68 -36.44 14.82
N PRO A 427 -16.35 -36.79 16.08
CA PRO A 427 -15.20 -36.20 16.77
C PRO A 427 -13.87 -36.66 16.17
N ALA A 428 -12.82 -35.86 16.38
CA ALA A 428 -11.47 -36.16 15.91
C ALA A 428 -10.40 -35.58 16.84
N LEU A 429 -9.28 -36.29 16.98
CA LEU A 429 -8.00 -35.72 17.41
C LEU A 429 -7.19 -35.46 16.15
N ALA A 430 -6.70 -34.23 15.96
CA ALA A 430 -5.77 -33.92 14.88
C ALA A 430 -4.47 -33.34 15.42
N VAL A 431 -3.34 -33.65 14.77
CA VAL A 431 -2.01 -33.21 15.20
C VAL A 431 -1.22 -32.67 14.02
N LEU A 432 -0.70 -31.46 14.15
CA LEU A 432 0.35 -30.91 13.29
C LEU A 432 1.67 -30.95 14.05
N SER A 433 2.74 -31.42 13.41
CA SER A 433 4.05 -31.58 14.03
C SER A 433 5.13 -30.87 13.22
N HIS A 434 5.85 -29.96 13.86
CA HIS A 434 7.08 -29.33 13.35
C HIS A 434 8.25 -29.90 14.15
N THR A 435 9.17 -30.60 13.48
CA THR A 435 10.29 -31.28 14.12
C THR A 435 11.59 -30.92 13.38
N PRO A 436 12.20 -29.77 13.68
CA PRO A 436 13.41 -29.32 13.02
C PRO A 436 14.62 -30.12 13.52
N ASP A 437 15.65 -30.24 12.68
CA ASP A 437 16.91 -30.85 13.09
C ASP A 437 17.57 -30.02 14.20
N GLY A 438 18.07 -30.69 15.24
CA GLY A 438 18.75 -30.04 16.36
C GLY A 438 17.82 -29.48 17.45
N ALA A 439 16.51 -29.77 17.40
CA ALA A 439 15.58 -29.48 18.48
C ALA A 439 16.07 -30.07 19.81
N THR A 440 15.98 -29.26 20.88
CA THR A 440 16.45 -29.64 22.23
C THR A 440 15.32 -29.89 23.20
N GLN A 441 14.13 -29.38 22.90
CA GLN A 441 12.92 -29.52 23.70
C GLN A 441 11.75 -29.94 22.81
N THR A 442 10.75 -30.57 23.42
CA THR A 442 9.48 -30.91 22.79
C THR A 442 8.32 -30.18 23.44
N ILE A 443 7.62 -29.37 22.65
CA ILE A 443 6.53 -28.51 23.12
C ILE A 443 5.24 -28.98 22.47
N ALA A 444 4.17 -29.11 23.26
CA ALA A 444 2.83 -29.39 22.77
C ALA A 444 1.84 -28.29 23.15
N TRP A 445 1.09 -27.80 22.16
CA TRP A 445 -0.05 -26.92 22.34
C TRP A 445 -1.33 -27.69 22.10
N VAL A 446 -2.18 -27.82 23.13
CA VAL A 446 -3.41 -28.61 23.10
C VAL A 446 -4.63 -27.70 23.13
N GLY A 447 -5.49 -27.78 22.11
CA GLY A 447 -6.61 -26.84 21.95
C GLY A 447 -7.97 -27.49 22.11
N LYS A 448 -8.84 -26.87 22.93
CA LYS A 448 -10.27 -27.19 22.98
C LYS A 448 -10.92 -26.78 21.66
N GLY A 449 -11.45 -27.75 20.93
CA GLY A 449 -12.13 -27.58 19.65
C GLY A 449 -13.59 -28.03 19.68
N ILE A 450 -14.37 -27.59 20.68
CA ILE A 450 -15.81 -27.82 20.68
C ILE A 450 -16.47 -26.89 19.66
N VAL A 451 -16.81 -27.41 18.49
CA VAL A 451 -17.34 -26.59 17.39
C VAL A 451 -18.73 -26.01 17.67
N TYR A 452 -19.49 -26.70 18.53
CA TYR A 452 -20.70 -26.17 19.15
C TYR A 452 -20.98 -26.90 20.46
N ASP A 453 -21.42 -26.14 21.46
CA ASP A 453 -21.72 -26.67 22.78
C ASP A 453 -23.19 -26.41 23.15
N THR A 454 -24.02 -27.46 23.07
CA THR A 454 -25.40 -27.39 23.58
C THR A 454 -25.47 -27.64 25.09
N GLY A 455 -24.36 -28.08 25.69
CA GLY A 455 -24.24 -28.66 27.03
C GLY A 455 -24.57 -30.15 27.13
N GLY A 456 -24.82 -30.82 26.01
CA GLY A 456 -25.29 -32.21 26.02
C GLY A 456 -26.62 -32.36 26.77
N LEU A 457 -26.80 -33.46 27.50
CA LEU A 457 -28.03 -33.71 28.28
C LEU A 457 -28.18 -32.76 29.49
N SER A 458 -27.08 -32.22 30.00
CA SER A 458 -27.04 -31.04 30.88
C SER A 458 -27.26 -29.75 30.08
N ILE A 459 -28.36 -29.70 29.32
CA ILE A 459 -28.61 -28.71 28.27
C ILE A 459 -28.52 -27.26 28.77
N LYS A 460 -27.82 -26.42 28.02
CA LYS A 460 -27.76 -24.98 28.29
C LYS A 460 -29.13 -24.33 28.14
N GLY A 461 -29.40 -23.34 28.98
CA GLY A 461 -30.60 -22.52 28.87
C GLY A 461 -30.64 -21.67 27.60
N LYS A 462 -31.83 -21.20 27.24
CA LYS A 462 -32.11 -20.41 26.03
C LYS A 462 -31.16 -19.21 25.84
N THR A 463 -30.71 -18.58 26.93
CA THR A 463 -29.87 -17.37 26.91
C THR A 463 -28.38 -17.66 27.03
N THR A 464 -27.99 -18.86 27.47
CA THR A 464 -26.57 -19.23 27.66
C THR A 464 -26.01 -20.05 26.50
N MET A 465 -26.85 -20.65 25.67
CA MET A 465 -26.45 -21.35 24.44
C MET A 465 -26.04 -20.43 23.27
N PRO A 466 -26.68 -19.27 23.03
CA PRO A 466 -26.21 -18.35 22.00
C PRO A 466 -24.78 -17.87 22.26
N GLY A 467 -23.92 -18.01 21.26
CA GLY A 467 -22.49 -17.71 21.37
C GLY A 467 -21.60 -18.94 21.49
N MET A 468 -22.15 -20.14 21.72
CA MET A 468 -21.37 -21.39 21.88
C MET A 468 -20.68 -21.89 20.60
N LYS A 469 -20.92 -21.27 19.43
CA LYS A 469 -20.01 -21.44 18.26
C LYS A 469 -18.56 -21.04 18.57
N ARG A 470 -18.37 -20.20 19.60
CA ARG A 470 -17.07 -19.69 20.03
C ARG A 470 -16.27 -20.72 20.82
N ASP A 471 -16.86 -21.86 21.14
CA ASP A 471 -16.29 -22.85 22.06
C ASP A 471 -15.14 -23.70 21.48
N CYS A 472 -14.77 -23.40 20.23
CA CYS A 472 -13.58 -23.87 19.55
C CYS A 472 -12.42 -22.87 19.57
N GLY A 473 -12.53 -21.82 20.39
CA GLY A 473 -11.58 -20.70 20.45
C GLY A 473 -10.15 -21.12 20.79
N GLY A 474 -9.98 -22.11 21.67
CA GLY A 474 -8.65 -22.62 22.05
C GLY A 474 -7.95 -23.30 20.88
N ALA A 475 -8.62 -24.22 20.19
CA ALA A 475 -8.11 -24.85 18.98
C ALA A 475 -7.85 -23.84 17.85
N ALA A 476 -8.73 -22.84 17.67
CA ALA A 476 -8.56 -21.81 16.65
C ALA A 476 -7.35 -20.90 16.94
N ALA A 477 -7.12 -20.55 18.20
CA ALA A 477 -5.96 -19.79 18.64
C ALA A 477 -4.66 -20.56 18.40
N ILE A 478 -4.62 -21.84 18.77
CA ILE A 478 -3.46 -22.71 18.53
C ILE A 478 -3.18 -22.88 17.05
N LEU A 479 -4.20 -23.06 16.20
CA LEU A 479 -4.02 -23.18 14.76
C LEU A 479 -3.41 -21.90 14.15
N GLY A 480 -3.93 -20.74 14.55
CA GLY A 480 -3.42 -19.44 14.12
C GLY A 480 -1.99 -19.17 14.60
N ALA A 481 -1.68 -19.51 15.85
CA ALA A 481 -0.36 -19.39 16.44
C ALA A 481 0.65 -20.31 15.77
N PHE A 482 0.32 -21.60 15.66
CA PHE A 482 1.19 -22.62 15.05
C PHE A 482 1.61 -22.23 13.64
N LYS A 483 0.65 -21.77 12.81
CA LYS A 483 0.95 -21.25 11.47
C LYS A 483 1.94 -20.09 11.49
N ALA A 484 1.75 -19.14 12.39
CA ALA A 484 2.63 -17.97 12.48
C ALA A 484 4.02 -18.35 13.01
N THR A 485 4.10 -19.19 14.04
CA THR A 485 5.34 -19.64 14.69
C THR A 485 6.22 -20.45 13.75
N VAL A 486 5.68 -21.47 13.07
CA VAL A 486 6.47 -22.31 12.15
C VAL A 486 7.02 -21.50 10.98
N LYS A 487 6.28 -20.49 10.49
CA LYS A 487 6.75 -19.57 9.44
C LYS A 487 7.94 -18.70 9.85
N GLN A 488 8.22 -18.54 11.15
CA GLN A 488 9.34 -17.75 11.67
C GLN A 488 10.56 -18.59 12.08
N GLY A 489 10.65 -19.84 11.63
CA GLY A 489 11.81 -20.69 11.91
C GLY A 489 11.90 -21.09 13.38
N PHE A 490 10.87 -21.76 13.90
CA PHE A 490 10.87 -22.26 15.27
C PHE A 490 11.93 -23.37 15.44
N LYS A 491 12.74 -23.28 16.50
CA LYS A 491 13.97 -24.07 16.67
C LYS A 491 13.78 -25.41 17.40
N ASP A 492 12.71 -25.56 18.17
CA ASP A 492 12.42 -26.78 18.94
C ASP A 492 11.27 -27.58 18.31
N ASN A 493 11.04 -28.81 18.80
CA ASN A 493 9.89 -29.59 18.36
C ASN A 493 8.60 -28.91 18.85
N LEU A 494 7.65 -28.69 17.95
CA LEU A 494 6.37 -28.08 18.26
C LEU A 494 5.23 -28.91 17.68
N HIS A 495 4.33 -29.34 18.55
CA HIS A 495 3.12 -30.06 18.18
C HIS A 495 1.88 -29.22 18.49
N ALA A 496 0.97 -29.08 17.54
CA ALA A 496 -0.37 -28.54 17.77
C ALA A 496 -1.38 -29.68 17.75
N VAL A 497 -1.98 -29.97 18.90
CA VAL A 497 -2.98 -31.02 19.13
C VAL A 497 -4.37 -30.37 19.21
N PHE A 498 -5.28 -30.80 18.36
CA PHE A 498 -6.63 -30.27 18.26
C PHE A 498 -7.63 -31.34 18.70
N CYS A 499 -8.31 -31.09 19.83
CA CYS A 499 -9.35 -31.97 20.33
C CYS A 499 -10.70 -31.48 19.77
N LEU A 500 -11.21 -32.11 18.71
CA LEU A 500 -12.40 -31.66 17.98
C LEU A 500 -13.62 -32.51 18.32
N ALA A 501 -14.70 -31.87 18.74
CA ALA A 501 -16.00 -32.51 18.93
C ALA A 501 -17.14 -31.49 18.82
N GLU A 502 -18.37 -31.97 18.66
CA GLU A 502 -19.58 -31.19 18.90
C GLU A 502 -20.32 -31.83 20.07
N ASN A 503 -20.62 -31.05 21.12
CA ASN A 503 -21.34 -31.54 22.29
C ASN A 503 -22.85 -31.47 22.01
N ALA A 504 -23.36 -32.51 21.36
CA ALA A 504 -24.72 -32.57 20.85
C ALA A 504 -25.68 -33.34 21.77
N VAL A 505 -26.98 -33.06 21.63
CA VAL A 505 -28.07 -33.84 22.25
C VAL A 505 -28.60 -34.88 21.28
N GLY A 506 -28.67 -36.13 21.72
CA GLY A 506 -29.28 -37.21 20.96
C GLY A 506 -29.27 -38.54 21.72
N PRO A 507 -29.83 -39.63 21.16
CA PRO A 507 -29.90 -40.92 21.83
C PRO A 507 -28.53 -41.52 22.21
N ARG A 508 -27.46 -41.11 21.50
CA ARG A 508 -26.08 -41.51 21.76
C ARG A 508 -25.33 -40.57 22.70
N ALA A 509 -25.96 -39.50 23.18
CA ALA A 509 -25.30 -38.53 24.06
C ALA A 509 -24.81 -39.19 25.34
N THR A 510 -23.65 -38.71 25.80
CA THR A 510 -23.17 -39.02 27.15
C THR A 510 -24.22 -38.55 28.16
N ARG A 511 -24.45 -39.38 29.17
CA ARG A 511 -25.40 -39.12 30.25
C ARG A 511 -24.65 -38.73 31.51
N PRO A 512 -25.25 -37.89 32.37
CA PRO A 512 -24.91 -37.96 33.78
C PRO A 512 -25.00 -39.43 34.26
N ASP A 513 -24.05 -39.83 35.09
CA ASP A 513 -23.80 -41.19 35.60
C ASP A 513 -23.07 -42.15 34.63
N ASP A 514 -22.87 -41.80 33.35
CA ASP A 514 -21.96 -42.57 32.50
C ASP A 514 -20.52 -42.49 33.06
N ILE A 515 -19.77 -43.59 33.01
CA ILE A 515 -18.34 -43.62 33.34
C ILE A 515 -17.54 -43.77 32.05
N HIS A 516 -16.66 -42.82 31.76
CA HIS A 516 -15.72 -42.91 30.64
C HIS A 516 -14.34 -43.36 31.12
N VAL A 517 -13.66 -44.18 30.30
CA VAL A 517 -12.22 -44.44 30.45
C VAL A 517 -11.49 -43.51 29.51
N LEU A 518 -10.73 -42.55 30.04
CA LEU A 518 -9.98 -41.59 29.24
C LEU A 518 -8.65 -42.17 28.76
N TYR A 519 -7.99 -41.50 27.82
CA TYR A 519 -6.71 -41.92 27.23
C TYR A 519 -5.57 -42.07 28.27
N SER A 520 -5.68 -41.31 29.36
CA SER A 520 -4.82 -41.46 30.53
C SER A 520 -4.88 -42.87 31.16
N GLY A 521 -5.98 -43.61 30.96
CA GLY A 521 -6.34 -44.85 31.66
C GLY A 521 -7.26 -44.64 32.86
N LYS A 522 -7.46 -43.38 33.30
CA LYS A 522 -8.33 -43.03 34.43
C LYS A 522 -9.80 -43.09 34.04
N THR A 523 -10.63 -43.47 35.01
CA THR A 523 -12.08 -43.53 34.93
C THR A 523 -12.72 -42.23 35.43
N VAL A 524 -13.69 -41.70 34.69
CA VAL A 524 -14.37 -40.44 35.02
C VAL A 524 -15.88 -40.65 35.00
N GLU A 525 -16.50 -40.51 36.16
CA GLU A 525 -17.96 -40.45 36.32
C GLU A 525 -18.46 -39.07 35.87
N ILE A 526 -19.33 -39.04 34.86
CA ILE A 526 -19.86 -37.79 34.35
C ILE A 526 -21.01 -37.35 35.23
N ASN A 527 -20.85 -36.25 35.96
CA ASN A 527 -21.96 -35.63 36.71
C ASN A 527 -22.51 -34.38 36.01
N ASN A 528 -21.82 -33.87 34.97
CA ASN A 528 -22.27 -32.73 34.18
C ASN A 528 -21.75 -32.82 32.74
N THR A 529 -22.63 -32.97 31.76
CA THR A 529 -22.22 -33.09 30.34
C THR A 529 -21.84 -31.75 29.69
N ASP A 530 -22.08 -30.63 30.39
CA ASP A 530 -21.65 -29.26 30.03
C ASP A 530 -20.24 -28.94 30.57
N ALA A 531 -19.59 -29.93 31.20
CA ALA A 531 -18.18 -29.88 31.57
C ALA A 531 -17.37 -30.82 30.64
N GLU A 532 -17.61 -30.69 29.33
CA GLU A 532 -17.07 -31.53 28.26
C GLU A 532 -15.65 -31.12 27.83
N GLY A 533 -15.35 -29.82 27.82
CA GLY A 533 -14.08 -29.30 27.31
C GLY A 533 -12.86 -29.90 28.02
N ARG A 534 -12.97 -30.11 29.34
CA ARG A 534 -11.89 -30.71 30.14
C ARG A 534 -11.71 -32.20 29.86
N LEU A 535 -12.75 -32.92 29.44
CA LEU A 535 -12.66 -34.34 29.07
C LEU A 535 -11.87 -34.51 27.78
N ILE A 536 -12.15 -33.67 26.78
CA ILE A 536 -11.45 -33.74 25.51
C ILE A 536 -9.99 -33.27 25.63
N LEU A 537 -9.75 -32.28 26.50
CA LEU A 537 -8.40 -31.78 26.77
C LEU A 537 -7.58 -32.79 27.57
N ALA A 538 -8.18 -33.47 28.56
CA ALA A 538 -7.54 -34.53 29.33
C ALA A 538 -6.95 -35.63 28.42
N ASP A 539 -7.71 -36.06 27.42
CA ASP A 539 -7.23 -36.98 26.38
C ASP A 539 -6.07 -36.36 25.56
N GLY A 540 -6.21 -35.09 25.16
CA GLY A 540 -5.20 -34.38 24.38
C GLY A 540 -3.87 -34.17 25.12
N VAL A 541 -3.90 -33.77 26.40
CA VAL A 541 -2.69 -33.59 27.21
C VAL A 541 -2.06 -34.93 27.57
N ALA A 542 -2.87 -35.97 27.80
CA ALA A 542 -2.35 -37.32 28.03
C ALA A 542 -1.65 -37.86 26.77
N TYR A 543 -2.21 -37.60 25.57
CA TYR A 543 -1.55 -37.92 24.30
C TYR A 543 -0.25 -37.13 24.09
N ALA A 544 -0.27 -35.82 24.37
CA ALA A 544 0.92 -34.98 24.29
C ALA A 544 2.05 -35.47 25.21
N CYS A 545 1.70 -35.93 26.42
CA CYS A 545 2.66 -36.49 27.36
C CYS A 545 3.17 -37.88 26.92
N LYS A 546 2.26 -38.83 26.65
CA LYS A 546 2.61 -40.25 26.42
C LYS A 546 3.18 -40.54 25.04
N ASP A 547 2.61 -39.93 23.99
CA ASP A 547 2.89 -40.29 22.60
C ASP A 547 3.84 -39.29 21.92
N LEU A 548 3.76 -38.02 22.30
CA LEU A 548 4.63 -36.97 21.74
C LEU A 548 5.87 -36.71 22.60
N GLY A 549 5.91 -37.19 23.84
CA GLY A 549 7.04 -36.98 24.75
C GLY A 549 7.31 -35.50 25.02
N ALA A 550 6.27 -34.68 25.10
CA ALA A 550 6.41 -33.24 25.30
C ALA A 550 7.00 -32.94 26.68
N ASP A 551 7.98 -32.05 26.75
CA ASP A 551 8.57 -31.50 27.98
C ASP A 551 7.71 -30.34 28.54
N ILE A 552 7.06 -29.61 27.64
CA ILE A 552 6.19 -28.47 27.95
C ILE A 552 4.84 -28.70 27.28
N ILE A 553 3.76 -28.72 28.06
CA ILE A 553 2.38 -28.86 27.58
C ILE A 553 1.62 -27.58 27.95
N LEU A 554 1.22 -26.82 26.94
CA LEU A 554 0.28 -25.72 27.11
C LEU A 554 -1.07 -26.11 26.54
N ASP A 555 -2.13 -26.09 27.35
CA ASP A 555 -3.49 -26.25 26.86
C ASP A 555 -4.29 -24.95 26.93
N MET A 556 -5.09 -24.69 25.89
CA MET A 556 -5.86 -23.46 25.75
C MET A 556 -7.32 -23.77 25.44
N ALA A 557 -8.24 -23.13 26.18
CA ALA A 557 -9.63 -23.49 26.13
C ALA A 557 -10.57 -22.34 26.49
N THR A 558 -11.71 -22.27 25.83
CA THR A 558 -12.88 -21.53 26.32
C THR A 558 -13.60 -22.39 27.36
N LEU A 559 -13.04 -22.52 28.57
CA LEU A 559 -13.40 -23.64 29.44
C LEU A 559 -14.54 -23.34 30.40
N THR A 560 -14.48 -22.21 31.11
CA THR A 560 -15.42 -21.95 32.20
C THR A 560 -16.04 -20.57 32.13
N GLY A 561 -17.35 -20.48 32.39
CA GLY A 561 -18.01 -19.19 32.65
C GLY A 561 -17.43 -18.48 33.90
N ALA A 562 -16.88 -19.26 34.83
CA ALA A 562 -16.24 -18.74 36.04
C ALA A 562 -14.94 -17.96 35.77
N GLN A 563 -14.25 -18.20 34.66
CA GLN A 563 -13.06 -17.43 34.28
C GLN A 563 -13.41 -15.94 34.17
N GLY A 564 -14.54 -15.62 33.54
CA GLY A 564 -15.01 -14.24 33.36
C GLY A 564 -15.39 -13.56 34.69
N ILE A 565 -15.72 -14.34 35.73
CA ILE A 565 -15.97 -13.83 37.09
C ILE A 565 -14.63 -13.58 37.80
N ALA A 566 -13.69 -14.53 37.70
CA ALA A 566 -12.41 -14.48 38.41
C ALA A 566 -11.44 -13.42 37.84
N THR A 567 -11.29 -13.36 36.51
CA THR A 567 -10.27 -12.54 35.83
C THR A 567 -10.86 -11.51 34.86
N GLY A 568 -12.17 -11.54 34.64
CA GLY A 568 -12.87 -10.56 33.80
C GLY A 568 -12.84 -10.89 32.32
N LYS A 569 -13.22 -9.89 31.50
CA LYS A 569 -13.43 -10.07 30.05
C LYS A 569 -12.18 -9.92 29.18
N TYR A 570 -11.12 -9.33 29.72
CA TYR A 570 -9.93 -8.97 28.95
C TYR A 570 -8.71 -9.79 29.31
N HIS A 571 -8.70 -10.40 30.50
CA HIS A 571 -7.61 -11.24 30.98
C HIS A 571 -8.04 -12.70 30.87
N ALA A 572 -7.23 -13.53 30.21
CA ALA A 572 -7.35 -14.96 30.38
C ALA A 572 -6.90 -15.36 31.78
N ALA A 573 -7.43 -16.47 32.25
CA ALA A 573 -6.97 -17.10 33.47
C ALA A 573 -5.87 -18.10 33.13
N VAL A 574 -4.71 -18.00 33.79
CA VAL A 574 -3.64 -19.01 33.69
C VAL A 574 -3.54 -19.82 34.97
N LEU A 575 -3.33 -21.11 34.82
CA LEU A 575 -3.07 -22.04 35.92
C LEU A 575 -1.89 -22.92 35.50
N THR A 576 -0.87 -23.05 36.34
CA THR A 576 0.34 -23.81 35.98
C THR A 576 0.98 -24.45 37.20
N ASN A 577 1.69 -25.56 36.97
CA ASN A 577 2.51 -26.21 38.00
C ASN A 577 3.87 -25.53 38.23
N ASN A 578 4.16 -24.42 37.52
CA ASN A 578 5.47 -23.78 37.56
C ASN A 578 5.34 -22.24 37.70
N GLU A 579 5.90 -21.70 38.79
CA GLU A 579 5.81 -20.26 39.13
C GLU A 579 6.53 -19.35 38.09
N GLU A 580 7.64 -19.82 37.50
CA GLU A 580 8.36 -19.04 36.48
C GLU A 580 7.52 -18.91 35.21
N TRP A 581 6.84 -19.98 34.80
CA TRP A 581 5.94 -19.97 33.66
C TRP A 581 4.68 -19.15 33.92
N GLU A 582 4.20 -19.09 35.16
CA GLU A 582 3.11 -18.20 35.56
C GLU A 582 3.48 -16.73 35.30
N LYS A 583 4.64 -16.31 35.84
CA LYS A 583 5.18 -14.95 35.64
C LYS A 583 5.43 -14.66 34.17
N ALA A 584 5.96 -15.64 33.43
CA ALA A 584 6.20 -15.53 31.99
C ALA A 584 4.88 -15.28 31.23
N CYS A 585 3.81 -16.01 31.52
CA CYS A 585 2.50 -15.82 30.88
C CYS A 585 1.95 -14.41 31.10
N VAL A 586 2.03 -13.89 32.33
CA VAL A 586 1.58 -12.53 32.65
C VAL A 586 2.41 -11.49 31.89
N LYS A 587 3.74 -11.63 31.85
CA LYS A 587 4.63 -10.73 31.13
C LYS A 587 4.40 -10.80 29.61
N ALA A 588 4.29 -12.00 29.03
CA ALA A 588 3.96 -12.20 27.62
C ALA A 588 2.64 -11.54 27.25
N GLY A 589 1.60 -11.71 28.07
CA GLY A 589 0.28 -11.11 27.86
C GLY A 589 0.32 -9.58 27.88
N ARG A 590 1.11 -8.99 28.79
CA ARG A 590 1.35 -7.53 28.80
C ARG A 590 2.11 -7.06 27.56
N ASN A 591 3.10 -7.83 27.09
CA ASN A 591 3.91 -7.48 25.92
C ASN A 591 3.16 -7.57 24.60
N CYS A 592 2.21 -8.50 24.46
CA CYS A 592 1.47 -8.73 23.21
C CYS A 592 0.03 -8.17 23.20
N GLY A 593 -0.53 -7.81 24.36
CA GLY A 593 -1.89 -7.29 24.48
C GLY A 593 -2.97 -8.35 24.72
N ASP A 594 -2.64 -9.64 24.61
CA ASP A 594 -3.49 -10.75 25.05
C ASP A 594 -3.26 -10.99 26.55
N LEU A 595 -3.90 -10.18 27.38
CA LEU A 595 -3.64 -10.09 28.81
C LEU A 595 -3.97 -11.40 29.54
N VAL A 596 -3.20 -11.71 30.58
CA VAL A 596 -3.32 -12.94 31.37
C VAL A 596 -3.24 -12.57 32.86
N HIS A 597 -3.97 -13.29 33.71
CA HIS A 597 -3.86 -13.20 35.17
C HIS A 597 -3.88 -14.60 35.79
N PRO A 598 -3.04 -14.89 36.80
CA PRO A 598 -2.98 -16.20 37.43
C PRO A 598 -4.21 -16.53 38.27
N LEU A 599 -4.53 -17.82 38.30
CA LEU A 599 -5.43 -18.49 39.23
C LEU A 599 -4.63 -19.21 40.31
N VAL A 600 -5.31 -19.62 41.40
CA VAL A 600 -4.67 -20.39 42.47
C VAL A 600 -4.40 -21.82 42.00
N TYR A 601 -3.13 -22.22 41.95
CA TYR A 601 -2.69 -23.60 41.79
C TYR A 601 -2.47 -24.24 43.16
N CYS A 602 -3.39 -25.13 43.55
CA CYS A 602 -3.33 -25.84 44.83
C CYS A 602 -4.07 -27.20 44.71
N PRO A 603 -3.48 -28.18 44.00
CA PRO A 603 -4.10 -29.50 43.80
C PRO A 603 -4.58 -30.16 45.10
N GLU A 604 -3.80 -30.03 46.18
CA GLU A 604 -4.05 -30.64 47.48
C GLU A 604 -5.29 -30.11 48.21
N LEU A 605 -5.75 -28.89 47.90
CA LEU A 605 -6.97 -28.31 48.47
C LEU A 605 -8.18 -28.40 47.53
N HIS A 606 -7.93 -28.39 46.22
CA HIS A 606 -8.99 -28.23 45.22
C HIS A 606 -9.38 -29.53 44.52
N PHE A 607 -8.50 -30.54 44.45
CA PHE A 607 -8.80 -31.75 43.68
C PHE A 607 -9.83 -32.67 44.35
N SER A 608 -10.02 -32.57 45.68
CA SER A 608 -11.07 -33.29 46.39
C SER A 608 -12.49 -32.96 45.90
N GLU A 609 -12.67 -31.83 45.22
CA GLU A 609 -13.93 -31.45 44.56
C GLU A 609 -14.42 -32.47 43.51
N PHE A 610 -13.52 -33.32 43.01
CA PHE A 610 -13.82 -34.34 42.00
C PHE A 610 -14.00 -35.74 42.58
N THR A 611 -14.20 -35.89 43.89
CA THR A 611 -14.35 -37.22 44.51
C THR A 611 -15.54 -37.99 43.90
N SER A 612 -15.27 -39.21 43.45
CA SER A 612 -16.28 -40.19 43.02
C SER A 612 -16.28 -41.39 43.96
N ALA A 613 -17.44 -42.03 44.11
CA ALA A 613 -17.56 -43.29 44.85
C ALA A 613 -17.34 -44.53 43.96
N VAL A 614 -17.35 -44.36 42.64
CA VAL A 614 -17.42 -45.47 41.65
C VAL A 614 -16.41 -45.35 40.50
N ALA A 615 -15.72 -44.23 40.39
CA ALA A 615 -14.66 -43.96 39.41
C ALA A 615 -13.48 -43.25 40.10
N ASP A 616 -12.38 -43.03 39.38
CA ASP A 616 -11.22 -42.31 39.91
C ASP A 616 -11.57 -40.85 40.23
N MET A 617 -12.50 -40.24 39.46
CA MET A 617 -12.97 -38.88 39.69
C MET A 617 -14.31 -38.58 38.99
N LYS A 618 -14.92 -37.45 39.34
CA LYS A 618 -16.02 -36.80 38.61
C LYS A 618 -15.50 -35.72 37.68
N ASN A 619 -16.28 -35.33 36.67
CA ASN A 619 -15.86 -34.27 35.74
C ASN A 619 -16.23 -32.84 36.19
N SER A 620 -17.23 -32.66 37.04
CA SER A 620 -17.60 -31.35 37.60
C SER A 620 -17.48 -31.34 39.12
N VAL A 621 -17.08 -30.17 39.64
CA VAL A 621 -16.91 -29.89 41.08
C VAL A 621 -18.19 -30.13 41.86
N ALA A 622 -18.05 -30.54 43.12
CA ALA A 622 -19.16 -30.67 44.06
C ALA A 622 -19.63 -29.30 44.56
N ASP A 623 -18.69 -28.41 44.91
CA ASP A 623 -18.95 -27.02 45.28
C ASP A 623 -18.52 -26.06 44.15
N ARG A 624 -19.48 -25.27 43.64
CA ARG A 624 -19.22 -24.29 42.56
C ARG A 624 -18.65 -22.98 43.09
N ASP A 625 -18.64 -22.75 44.39
CA ASP A 625 -18.07 -21.55 45.02
C ASP A 625 -16.57 -21.73 45.35
N ASN A 626 -16.05 -22.96 45.27
CA ASN A 626 -14.66 -23.29 45.57
C ASN A 626 -13.74 -23.25 44.33
N THR A 627 -13.48 -22.05 43.79
CA THR A 627 -12.53 -21.82 42.67
C THR A 627 -12.74 -22.68 41.41
N PRO A 628 -13.96 -22.72 40.82
CA PRO A 628 -14.31 -23.65 39.74
C PRO A 628 -13.43 -23.58 38.49
N SER A 629 -12.81 -22.42 38.18
CA SER A 629 -11.84 -22.32 37.07
C SER A 629 -10.52 -23.02 37.38
N SER A 630 -10.00 -22.90 38.62
CA SER A 630 -8.80 -23.62 39.04
C SER A 630 -9.05 -25.12 39.00
N CYS A 631 -10.18 -25.57 39.56
CA CYS A 631 -10.56 -26.98 39.55
C CYS A 631 -10.68 -27.53 38.11
N ALA A 632 -11.23 -26.75 37.18
CA ALA A 632 -11.34 -27.16 35.77
C ALA A 632 -9.98 -27.44 35.13
N GLY A 633 -8.98 -26.60 35.37
CA GLY A 633 -7.61 -26.86 34.93
C GLY A 633 -7.00 -28.07 35.65
N LEU A 634 -7.18 -28.18 36.98
CA LEU A 634 -6.64 -29.31 37.76
C LEU A 634 -7.21 -30.66 37.32
N PHE A 635 -8.46 -30.71 36.86
CA PHE A 635 -9.01 -31.90 36.22
C PHE A 635 -8.12 -32.34 35.06
N ILE A 636 -7.76 -31.43 34.15
CA ILE A 636 -6.91 -31.69 32.98
C ILE A 636 -5.52 -32.15 33.42
N ALA A 637 -4.87 -31.43 34.34
CA ALA A 637 -3.55 -31.82 34.86
C ALA A 637 -3.53 -33.18 35.54
N SER A 638 -4.63 -33.60 36.17
CA SER A 638 -4.69 -34.91 36.80
C SER A 638 -4.46 -36.05 35.79
N HIS A 639 -4.71 -35.85 34.49
CA HIS A 639 -4.53 -36.86 33.45
C HIS A 639 -3.10 -36.98 32.91
N ILE A 640 -2.22 -36.03 33.25
CA ILE A 640 -0.76 -36.16 33.10
C ILE A 640 -0.06 -36.52 34.42
N GLY A 641 -0.68 -36.19 35.56
CA GLY A 641 -0.15 -36.41 36.91
C GLY A 641 0.39 -35.11 37.52
N PHE A 642 0.04 -34.84 38.79
CA PHE A 642 0.49 -33.61 39.48
C PHE A 642 1.99 -33.62 39.84
N ASP A 643 2.59 -34.82 39.84
CA ASP A 643 4.00 -35.10 40.06
C ASP A 643 4.81 -35.20 38.75
N TRP A 644 4.16 -34.97 37.60
CA TRP A 644 4.82 -34.97 36.31
C TRP A 644 5.93 -33.89 36.25
N PRO A 645 7.16 -34.24 35.86
CA PRO A 645 8.32 -33.34 35.99
C PRO A 645 8.38 -32.23 34.94
N GLY A 646 7.56 -32.32 33.89
CA GLY A 646 7.50 -31.29 32.84
C GLY A 646 6.71 -30.06 33.26
N VAL A 647 6.64 -29.08 32.35
CA VAL A 647 5.91 -27.84 32.58
C VAL A 647 4.52 -27.93 31.98
N TRP A 648 3.49 -27.72 32.79
CA TRP A 648 2.11 -27.65 32.33
C TRP A 648 1.52 -26.26 32.55
N VAL A 649 0.90 -25.72 31.50
CA VAL A 649 0.23 -24.41 31.53
C VAL A 649 -1.18 -24.54 30.95
N HIS A 650 -2.19 -24.31 31.76
CA HIS A 650 -3.57 -24.19 31.33
C HIS A 650 -3.96 -22.72 31.16
N VAL A 651 -4.59 -22.39 30.03
CA VAL A 651 -5.07 -21.02 29.72
C VAL A 651 -6.57 -21.05 29.41
N ASP A 652 -7.39 -20.56 30.34
CA ASP A 652 -8.83 -20.37 30.13
C ASP A 652 -9.10 -18.99 29.52
N ILE A 653 -9.61 -19.01 28.28
CA ILE A 653 -9.85 -17.84 27.43
C ILE A 653 -11.35 -17.61 27.17
N ALA A 654 -12.24 -18.17 27.98
CA ALA A 654 -13.70 -18.15 27.76
C ALA A 654 -14.27 -16.75 27.46
N ALA A 655 -13.95 -15.74 28.28
CA ALA A 655 -14.40 -14.37 28.09
C ALA A 655 -13.53 -13.57 27.09
N PRO A 656 -12.19 -13.64 27.11
CA PRO A 656 -11.33 -12.90 26.17
C PRO A 656 -11.49 -13.29 24.69
N VAL A 657 -12.02 -14.48 24.38
CA VAL A 657 -12.19 -14.96 23.00
C VAL A 657 -13.13 -14.06 22.17
N HIS A 658 -13.96 -13.23 22.80
CA HIS A 658 -14.89 -12.34 22.10
C HIS A 658 -15.03 -10.96 22.75
N ALA A 659 -15.35 -9.96 21.93
CA ALA A 659 -15.67 -8.59 22.36
C ALA A 659 -16.97 -8.14 21.69
N GLY A 660 -18.03 -8.05 22.49
CA GLY A 660 -19.39 -7.93 21.97
C GLY A 660 -19.75 -9.14 21.11
N GLU A 661 -20.24 -8.89 19.89
CA GLU A 661 -20.70 -9.93 18.95
C GLU A 661 -19.60 -10.51 18.05
N ARG A 662 -18.32 -10.19 18.29
CA ARG A 662 -17.21 -10.57 17.42
C ARG A 662 -16.11 -11.29 18.18
N ALA A 663 -15.57 -12.34 17.57
CA ALA A 663 -14.35 -12.98 17.99
C ALA A 663 -13.17 -12.00 17.98
N THR A 664 -12.29 -12.12 18.97
CA THR A 664 -11.08 -11.31 19.08
C THR A 664 -9.90 -11.95 18.37
N GLY A 665 -9.87 -13.29 18.24
CA GLY A 665 -8.67 -14.02 17.85
C GLY A 665 -7.61 -14.08 18.95
N TYR A 666 -8.04 -14.00 20.21
CA TYR A 666 -7.18 -14.07 21.40
C TYR A 666 -6.37 -15.37 21.41
N GLY A 667 -5.16 -15.33 21.97
CA GLY A 667 -4.30 -16.48 22.21
C GLY A 667 -3.17 -16.62 21.19
N VAL A 668 -3.41 -16.19 19.95
CA VAL A 668 -2.37 -16.20 18.89
C VAL A 668 -1.17 -15.35 19.28
N ALA A 669 -1.40 -14.11 19.70
CA ALA A 669 -0.34 -13.18 20.07
C ALA A 669 0.35 -13.60 21.37
N LEU A 670 -0.41 -14.21 22.29
CA LEU A 670 0.13 -14.75 23.55
C LEU A 670 1.13 -15.88 23.28
N LEU A 671 0.78 -16.86 22.44
CA LEU A 671 1.65 -17.99 22.13
C LEU A 671 2.91 -17.56 21.37
N LEU A 672 2.77 -16.66 20.40
CA LEU A 672 3.91 -16.07 19.67
C LEU A 672 4.86 -15.31 20.61
N SER A 673 4.32 -14.61 21.60
CA SER A 673 5.11 -13.90 22.59
C SER A 673 5.78 -14.87 23.57
N LEU A 674 5.00 -15.76 24.19
CA LEU A 674 5.48 -16.69 25.22
C LEU A 674 6.62 -17.59 24.72
N PHE A 675 6.48 -18.14 23.51
CA PHE A 675 7.48 -19.02 22.89
C PHE A 675 8.40 -18.29 21.89
N GLY A 676 8.34 -16.96 21.86
CA GLY A 676 9.09 -16.14 20.91
C GLY A 676 10.60 -16.34 20.98
N GLY A 677 11.17 -16.66 22.16
CA GLY A 677 12.60 -16.91 22.36
C GLY A 677 13.18 -18.09 21.57
N ALA A 678 12.34 -19.03 21.15
CA ALA A 678 12.74 -20.16 20.30
C ALA A 678 12.59 -19.85 18.79
N SER A 679 12.26 -18.61 18.44
CA SER A 679 12.18 -18.14 17.05
C SER A 679 13.54 -17.64 16.53
N GLU A 680 13.68 -17.58 15.21
CA GLU A 680 14.76 -16.82 14.55
C GLU A 680 14.47 -15.32 14.48
N ASP A 681 13.20 -14.91 14.67
CA ASP A 681 12.77 -13.52 14.52
C ASP A 681 13.15 -12.63 15.73
N PRO A 682 13.89 -11.52 15.53
CA PRO A 682 14.30 -10.61 16.60
C PRO A 682 13.15 -9.92 17.35
N LEU A 683 12.02 -9.65 16.69
CA LEU A 683 10.86 -9.01 17.33
C LEU A 683 10.19 -9.99 18.30
N LEU A 684 10.04 -11.25 17.91
CA LEU A 684 9.49 -12.29 18.79
C LEU A 684 10.41 -12.55 20.00
N ASN A 685 11.72 -12.59 19.78
CA ASN A 685 12.70 -12.69 20.87
C ASN A 685 12.59 -11.51 21.85
N MET A 686 12.37 -10.29 21.36
CA MET A 686 12.22 -9.09 22.19
C MET A 686 10.95 -9.10 23.05
N VAL A 687 9.82 -9.59 22.52
CA VAL A 687 8.56 -9.64 23.29
C VAL A 687 8.48 -10.85 24.22
N SER A 688 9.36 -11.84 24.02
CA SER A 688 9.34 -13.07 24.80
C SER A 688 9.79 -12.85 26.25
N PRO A 689 9.06 -13.42 27.23
CA PRO A 689 9.42 -13.31 28.63
C PRO A 689 10.58 -14.24 29.05
N LEU A 690 10.80 -15.33 28.30
CA LEU A 690 11.77 -16.39 28.57
C LEU A 690 12.95 -16.25 27.58
N GLY A 691 14.20 -16.21 28.07
CA GLY A 691 15.40 -16.24 27.22
C GLY A 691 16.24 -14.96 27.12
N CYS A 692 15.96 -13.90 27.89
CA CYS A 692 16.85 -12.74 27.99
C CYS A 692 17.91 -12.96 29.11
N ASN A 693 19.01 -13.62 28.78
CA ASN A 693 20.26 -13.53 29.56
C ASN A 693 20.88 -12.14 29.32
N GLY A 694 20.41 -11.14 30.04
CA GLY A 694 20.92 -9.78 29.97
C GLY A 694 19.85 -8.79 30.43
N ASP A 695 20.12 -8.15 31.56
CA ASP A 695 19.42 -7.00 32.13
C ASP A 695 17.95 -6.88 31.71
N SER A 696 17.08 -7.44 32.54
CA SER A 696 15.72 -6.91 32.64
C SER A 696 15.83 -5.38 32.70
N PRO A 697 15.31 -4.61 31.72
CA PRO A 697 15.21 -3.19 31.92
C PRO A 697 14.37 -3.03 33.19
N PRO A 698 14.76 -2.15 34.12
CA PRO A 698 14.03 -1.99 35.37
C PRO A 698 12.55 -1.81 35.05
N ASP A 699 11.70 -2.50 35.82
CA ASP A 699 10.23 -2.39 35.78
C ASP A 699 9.73 -0.93 35.96
N ASP A 700 10.65 -0.01 36.25
CA ASP A 700 10.52 1.44 36.26
C ASP A 700 11.34 2.10 35.15
N MET A 701 10.95 1.95 33.88
CA MET A 701 11.06 3.13 33.02
C MET A 701 9.94 4.06 33.46
N GLU A 702 10.28 5.03 34.30
CA GLU A 702 9.47 6.22 34.56
C GLU A 702 9.04 6.78 33.19
N ARG A 703 7.84 6.40 32.75
CA ARG A 703 7.35 6.76 31.42
C ARG A 703 7.16 8.26 31.43
N ASP A 704 7.74 8.91 30.42
CA ASP A 704 7.59 10.34 30.22
C ASP A 704 6.12 10.66 29.93
N SER A 705 5.35 10.87 31.00
CA SER A 705 3.89 11.09 31.01
C SER A 705 3.45 12.32 30.20
N LYS A 706 4.41 13.05 29.62
CA LYS A 706 4.23 14.19 28.73
C LYS A 706 4.01 13.80 27.26
N ARG A 707 4.37 12.58 26.83
CA ARG A 707 4.24 12.17 25.42
C ARG A 707 2.85 11.58 25.13
N ARG A 708 2.11 12.20 24.21
CA ARG A 708 0.79 11.71 23.75
C ARG A 708 0.98 10.65 22.66
N ARG A 709 0.31 9.51 22.82
CA ARG A 709 0.29 8.43 21.83
C ARG A 709 -0.89 8.60 20.91
N LEU A 710 -0.65 8.53 19.60
CA LEU A 710 -1.61 8.88 18.57
C LEU A 710 -1.77 7.76 17.55
N ILE A 711 -2.98 7.64 17.00
CA ILE A 711 -3.35 6.75 15.91
C ILE A 711 -4.24 7.47 14.89
#